data_AF-A0A7K3UI50-F1
#
_entry.id   AF-A0A7K3UI50-F1
#
_cell.length_a   1.000
_cell.length_b   1.000
_cell.length_c   1.000
_cell.angle_alpha   90.00
_cell.angle_beta   90.00
_cell.angle_gamma   90.00
#
_symmetry.space_group_name_H-M   'P 1'
#
loop_
_entity.id
_entity.type
_entity.pdbx_description
1 polymer ?
#
loop_
_entity_poly.entity_id
_entity_poly.type
_entity_poly.pdbx_seq_one_letter_code
_entity_poly.pdbx_strand_id
1 'polypeptide(L)'
;MYQVFSFVDGQFKTPLENFISSGTSNIASWVSGPLTAALTLYVVLYGYLVLRGSVQDPILEFAFRAMKLAIIVMLVRNAGDYQTYVSNIFFDILPREISQALNSGTTPSASTFDSLLDKGQKCAYEIWSRASWPVDIVTGIGGMMVIGASFIVAAIGYIVSLYARLALAIVLAIGPIFIALAMFQSTRRFTESWIGQLVNFVILVGDAMQLQPIQAGAAFRAITERTGFAELAGVRRQRQEWAREASRLFARGKVEKGLDAYAEHGHLVEAGTREEAVDRIVADWTDARKQAIDRSASEGSDGRLRGDELLVLAHTNDDVKRLNEALREVMTREGALSDSRSFRTERGTREFAVGDRIIFLENARFLEPRARHSGPQYVKNGMLATVVATGDKNGDPLLSVRLDNGRKVVFSEDSYRNVDHGYAATIHKSQGSTVDRTFVLATGMMDQHLTYVSMTRHRDRVDLYAAGEDFEPRPEWGRKLRADHAAGVTGELVETGKAKFRPDDEDADDSPYADVKTDDGTVHRLWGVSLPKALDDAVILEGDTVTLRKDGVERVNVQIAIVDQETGQKRYEERQVDRNVWTASRIETAEARQDRTRRESHRPDVFKQLVERLSRSGAKTTTLDFESEAGYRAQAQDFARRRGIEHLSLAAAEMEESLSRRWGWIAAKREQVEKLWERASAALGFAIERERRVAYNEERTESHVVSGASAGEAHSLIPPTTGFVRSVEQDARLAQHSSPAWAERETLLRPLLGKVYRDPDAALVMLNRLASDIGSEPRRLADDLAAAPDRLGRLRGSALMVDGRAARNERSVAVAAVKELLPLARAHATEFRRNAERFELREQTRRSYMSLSIPALSKPAMARLLEIEAVRSRGGDDAYKSAFAFAAEDRSVVQEIKAVSEALSARFGWSAFTAKADAVAERNIAERMPDDLTAARRETLIQLFEAVKRFAEEQYLAERQDRSKIVAAASVDLGKGPETGQGKENATVLPMLAAVTEFKTPVDEEARSRALAAPLYRQQRAALAKAATTIWRDPSGAVGKIEELLQKGFAADRIAAAVTNDPAAYGALRGSGRLMDRMLASGRERKEAMRTVPEAAARLRALGSTYVNVLDAERKVITGERQRMAVAIPGLSRAADEVLVQRLAQARANGRKLNTSAAPLDANIRREFADVSRALDQRFGPNALIRGEEALINRVPPAQREAFAAMQEKLKVLQQTVRHESSEEIIAERRHRAVSRGRGIGL
;
A
#
# COMPACT_ATOMS: atom_id res chain seq x y z
N MET A 1 18.25 -15.59 28.55
CA MET A 1 17.85 -14.24 28.13
C MET A 1 18.61 -13.22 28.93
N TYR A 2 19.82 -12.93 28.48
CA TYR A 2 20.57 -11.78 28.98
C TYR A 2 19.71 -10.55 28.80
N GLN A 3 19.36 -9.88 29.90
CA GLN A 3 18.71 -8.57 29.89
C GLN A 3 19.77 -7.48 29.93
N VAL A 4 20.89 -7.71 29.25
CA VAL A 4 22.08 -6.84 29.35
C VAL A 4 21.72 -5.49 28.77
N PHE A 5 21.09 -5.45 27.61
CA PHE A 5 20.73 -4.21 26.94
C PHE A 5 19.51 -3.55 27.60
N SER A 6 18.49 -4.30 28.03
CA SER A 6 17.32 -3.72 28.76
C SER A 6 17.65 -3.19 30.15
N PHE A 7 18.60 -3.81 30.86
CA PHE A 7 19.15 -3.25 32.08
C PHE A 7 19.91 -1.95 31.79
N VAL A 8 20.76 -1.94 30.77
CA VAL A 8 21.50 -0.75 30.34
C VAL A 8 20.54 0.37 29.89
N ASP A 9 19.45 0.06 29.18
CA ASP A 9 18.45 1.04 28.71
C ASP A 9 17.70 1.66 29.88
N GLY A 10 17.38 0.87 30.91
CA GLY A 10 16.80 1.40 32.16
C GLY A 10 17.74 2.39 32.88
N GLN A 11 19.06 2.18 32.81
CA GLN A 11 20.05 3.12 33.37
C GLN A 11 20.19 4.40 32.55
N PHE A 12 19.88 4.39 31.25
CA PHE A 12 19.97 5.56 30.38
C PHE A 12 18.65 6.31 30.18
N LYS A 13 17.51 5.61 30.22
CA LYS A 13 16.18 6.17 29.94
C LYS A 13 15.77 7.25 30.94
N THR A 14 15.86 6.96 32.24
CA THR A 14 15.49 7.91 33.29
C THR A 14 16.40 9.15 33.29
N PRO A 15 17.73 9.04 33.15
CA PRO A 15 18.58 10.21 32.94
C PRO A 15 18.28 10.98 31.64
N LEU A 16 17.93 10.32 30.54
CA LEU A 16 17.53 10.99 29.29
C LEU A 16 16.23 11.77 29.46
N GLU A 17 15.19 11.19 30.06
CA GLU A 17 13.91 11.86 30.33
C GLU A 17 14.11 13.05 31.28
N ASN A 18 14.94 12.87 32.31
CA ASN A 18 15.32 13.95 33.21
C ASN A 18 16.15 15.04 32.51
N PHE A 19 17.02 14.66 31.57
CA PHE A 19 17.79 15.59 30.74
C PHE A 19 16.89 16.36 29.77
N ILE A 20 15.90 15.71 29.15
CA ILE A 20 14.91 16.39 28.30
C ILE A 20 14.10 17.37 29.14
N SER A 21 13.56 16.93 30.29
CA SER A 21 12.75 17.78 31.17
C SER A 21 13.54 18.97 31.71
N SER A 22 14.72 18.72 32.28
CA SER A 22 15.57 19.77 32.86
C SER A 22 16.18 20.67 31.78
N GLY A 23 16.64 20.08 30.67
CA GLY A 23 17.21 20.79 29.53
C GLY A 23 16.19 21.69 28.85
N THR A 24 14.97 21.18 28.60
CA THR A 24 13.86 21.97 28.06
C THR A 24 13.51 23.11 29.01
N SER A 25 13.40 22.86 30.31
CA SER A 25 13.08 23.88 31.31
C SER A 25 14.15 24.98 31.38
N ASN A 26 15.43 24.60 31.39
CA ASN A 26 16.56 25.54 31.44
C ASN A 26 16.69 26.35 30.15
N ILE A 27 16.42 25.73 28.99
CA ILE A 27 16.47 26.43 27.71
C ILE A 27 15.24 27.32 27.53
N ALA A 28 14.05 26.87 27.92
CA ALA A 28 12.84 27.69 27.91
C ALA A 28 13.01 28.95 28.78
N SER A 29 13.60 28.82 29.97
CA SER A 29 13.86 29.97 30.85
C SER A 29 14.93 30.92 30.26
N TRP A 30 15.98 30.39 29.65
CA TRP A 30 17.00 31.19 28.97
C TRP A 30 16.48 31.90 27.71
N VAL A 31 15.70 31.21 26.86
CA VAL A 31 15.12 31.76 25.62
C VAL A 31 14.02 32.77 25.89
N SER A 32 13.29 32.64 27.00
CA SER A 32 12.14 33.50 27.33
C SER A 32 12.49 35.00 27.32
N GLY A 33 13.64 35.39 27.89
CA GLY A 33 14.09 36.79 27.89
C GLY A 33 14.36 37.35 26.48
N PRO A 34 15.30 36.77 25.72
CA PRO A 34 15.58 37.16 24.33
C PRO A 34 14.35 37.08 23.42
N LEU A 35 13.50 36.06 23.56
CA LEU A 35 12.26 35.91 22.79
C LEU A 35 11.30 37.06 23.08
N THR A 36 11.14 37.44 24.35
CA THR A 36 10.28 38.57 24.75
C THR A 36 10.81 39.88 24.18
N ALA A 37 12.13 40.10 24.24
CA ALA A 37 12.75 41.29 23.64
C ALA A 37 12.59 41.33 22.11
N ALA A 38 12.80 40.20 21.42
CA ALA A 38 12.66 40.08 19.98
C ALA A 38 11.19 40.21 19.52
N LEU A 39 10.25 39.65 20.26
CA LEU A 39 8.81 39.81 20.03
C LEU A 39 8.39 41.27 20.22
N THR A 40 8.86 41.92 21.28
CA THR A 40 8.58 43.34 21.54
C THR A 40 9.12 44.20 20.42
N LEU A 41 10.37 43.97 20.00
CA LEU A 41 10.99 44.67 18.87
C LEU A 41 10.25 44.40 17.54
N TYR A 42 9.82 43.16 17.29
CA TYR A 42 9.04 42.77 16.12
C TYR A 42 7.69 43.50 16.08
N VAL A 43 6.97 43.54 17.20
CA VAL A 43 5.68 44.25 17.31
C VAL A 43 5.88 45.76 17.10
N VAL A 44 6.96 46.35 17.65
CA VAL A 44 7.29 47.77 17.46
C VAL A 44 7.68 48.09 16.01
N LEU A 45 8.53 47.28 15.37
CA LEU A 45 8.93 47.46 13.96
C LEU A 45 7.77 47.22 12.99
N TYR A 46 6.95 46.21 13.23
CA TYR A 46 5.75 45.95 12.45
C TYR A 46 4.75 47.09 12.62
N GLY A 47 4.55 47.60 13.84
CA GLY A 47 3.76 48.79 14.11
C GLY A 47 4.28 50.04 13.37
N TYR A 48 5.60 50.24 13.33
CA TYR A 48 6.24 51.32 12.59
C TYR A 48 6.08 51.19 11.05
N LEU A 49 6.17 49.98 10.50
CA LEU A 49 5.94 49.71 9.07
C LEU A 49 4.48 49.91 8.65
N VAL A 50 3.54 49.60 9.55
CA VAL A 50 2.12 49.90 9.39
C VAL A 50 1.88 51.41 9.44
N LEU A 51 2.52 52.14 10.37
CA LEU A 51 2.47 53.60 10.45
C LEU A 51 3.06 54.30 9.21
N ARG A 52 4.07 53.70 8.57
CA ARG A 52 4.66 54.18 7.30
C ARG A 52 3.84 53.80 6.06
N GLY A 53 2.74 53.05 6.22
CA GLY A 53 1.87 52.62 5.13
C GLY A 53 2.49 51.61 4.16
N SER A 54 3.65 51.02 4.49
CA SER A 54 4.39 50.10 3.63
C SER A 54 3.87 48.65 3.71
N VAL A 55 3.07 48.34 4.74
CA VAL A 55 2.43 47.05 4.98
C VAL A 55 0.95 47.30 5.24
N GLN A 56 0.10 46.87 4.31
CA GLN A 56 -1.37 46.93 4.40
C GLN A 56 -1.93 45.51 4.52
N ASP A 57 -1.63 44.84 5.63
CA ASP A 57 -2.18 43.50 5.87
C ASP A 57 -3.61 43.62 6.41
N PRO A 58 -4.59 42.85 5.87
CA PRO A 58 -5.90 42.72 6.49
C PRO A 58 -5.72 42.26 7.93
N ILE A 59 -6.49 42.80 8.89
CA ILE A 59 -6.36 42.51 10.34
C ILE A 59 -6.35 40.96 10.63
N LEU A 60 -6.74 40.07 9.69
CA LEU A 60 -7.13 38.64 9.89
C LEU A 60 -5.87 37.85 9.72
N GLU A 61 -5.11 38.23 8.71
CA GLU A 61 -3.71 37.89 8.62
C GLU A 61 -2.95 38.36 9.86
N PHE A 62 -3.20 39.59 10.35
CA PHE A 62 -2.60 40.04 11.61
C PHE A 62 -3.02 39.17 12.81
N ALA A 63 -4.30 38.80 12.93
CA ALA A 63 -4.82 37.97 14.02
C ALA A 63 -4.34 36.51 13.95
N PHE A 64 -4.27 35.90 12.76
CA PHE A 64 -3.68 34.58 12.57
C PHE A 64 -2.18 34.60 12.85
N ARG A 65 -1.47 35.65 12.44
CA ARG A 65 -0.06 35.86 12.82
C ARG A 65 0.08 36.02 14.34
N ALA A 66 -0.79 36.78 15.00
CA ALA A 66 -0.80 36.96 16.46
C ALA A 66 -1.15 35.67 17.23
N MET A 67 -2.12 34.88 16.76
CA MET A 67 -2.46 33.59 17.36
C MET A 67 -1.32 32.58 17.18
N LYS A 68 -0.69 32.55 16.00
CA LYS A 68 0.50 31.74 15.75
C LYS A 68 1.64 32.16 16.70
N LEU A 69 1.87 33.47 16.86
CA LEU A 69 2.82 34.02 17.82
C LEU A 69 2.48 33.60 19.26
N ALA A 70 1.21 33.63 19.65
CA ALA A 70 0.77 33.24 20.98
C ALA A 70 0.99 31.75 21.27
N ILE A 71 0.72 30.86 20.31
CA ILE A 71 1.01 29.42 20.43
C ILE A 71 2.52 29.19 20.53
N ILE A 72 3.32 29.89 19.72
CA ILE A 72 4.79 29.80 19.79
C ILE A 72 5.28 30.25 21.17
N VAL A 73 4.80 31.37 21.68
CA VAL A 73 5.18 31.87 23.02
C VAL A 73 4.72 30.92 24.12
N MET A 74 3.52 30.34 24.02
CA MET A 74 3.01 29.34 24.97
C MET A 74 3.93 28.12 25.02
N LEU A 75 4.26 27.54 23.86
CA LEU A 75 5.12 26.36 23.77
C LEU A 75 6.58 26.64 24.17
N VAL A 76 7.09 27.86 23.99
CA VAL A 76 8.48 28.18 24.35
C VAL A 76 8.61 28.59 25.82
N ARG A 77 7.62 29.28 26.37
CA ARG A 77 7.68 29.84 27.74
C ARG A 77 7.23 28.83 28.80
N ASN A 78 6.37 27.88 28.43
CA ASN A 78 5.87 26.85 29.33
C ASN A 78 6.46 25.48 28.98
N ALA A 79 7.45 25.05 29.76
CA ALA A 79 8.09 23.75 29.60
C ALA A 79 7.11 22.58 29.75
N GLY A 80 6.05 22.72 30.56
CA GLY A 80 5.02 21.69 30.73
C GLY A 80 4.17 21.49 29.47
N ASP A 81 3.80 22.59 28.80
CA ASP A 81 3.05 22.54 27.54
C ASP A 81 3.93 21.96 26.43
N TYR A 82 5.21 22.36 26.36
CA TYR A 82 6.17 21.78 25.42
C TYR A 82 6.33 20.27 25.62
N GLN A 83 6.47 19.82 26.86
CA GLN A 83 6.65 18.39 27.16
C GLN A 83 5.42 17.57 26.74
N THR A 84 4.22 18.11 26.96
CA THR A 84 2.95 17.45 26.66
C THR A 84 2.67 17.39 25.15
N TYR A 85 2.83 18.52 24.46
CA TYR A 85 2.40 18.65 23.07
C TYR A 85 3.52 18.41 22.04
N VAL A 86 4.78 18.30 22.47
CA VAL A 86 5.91 18.13 21.56
C VAL A 86 6.79 16.95 21.96
N SER A 87 7.42 16.98 23.14
CA SER A 87 8.39 15.94 23.53
C SER A 87 7.77 14.54 23.63
N ASN A 88 6.61 14.41 24.31
CA ASN A 88 5.96 13.10 24.52
C ASN A 88 5.46 12.49 23.20
N ILE A 89 5.03 13.34 22.25
CA ILE A 89 4.59 12.90 20.93
C ILE A 89 5.72 12.24 20.16
N PHE A 90 6.88 12.91 20.05
CA PHE A 90 7.99 12.40 19.23
C PHE A 90 8.88 11.37 19.95
N PHE A 91 9.06 11.48 21.26
CA PHE A 91 9.94 10.57 22.01
C PHE A 91 9.27 9.23 22.35
N ASP A 92 7.96 9.23 22.64
CA ASP A 92 7.27 8.06 23.20
C ASP A 92 6.01 7.63 22.43
N ILE A 93 5.19 8.55 21.91
CA ILE A 93 3.91 8.19 21.26
C ILE A 93 4.13 7.73 19.83
N LEU A 94 4.74 8.55 18.96
CA LEU A 94 4.94 8.23 17.55
C LEU A 94 5.76 6.95 17.32
N PRO A 95 6.95 6.76 17.93
CA PRO A 95 7.71 5.51 17.76
C PRO A 95 6.95 4.27 18.21
N ARG A 96 6.09 4.42 19.22
CA ARG A 96 5.25 3.35 19.74
C ARG A 96 4.12 3.00 18.81
N GLU A 97 3.37 3.98 18.33
CA GLU A 97 2.29 3.75 17.37
C GLU A 97 2.82 3.20 16.04
N ILE A 98 3.92 3.76 15.52
CA ILE A 98 4.54 3.35 14.26
C ILE A 98 5.13 1.94 14.37
N SER A 99 5.83 1.63 15.45
CA SER A 99 6.38 0.29 15.64
C SER A 99 5.31 -0.75 15.94
N GLN A 100 4.21 -0.37 16.59
CA GLN A 100 3.04 -1.23 16.79
C GLN A 100 2.26 -1.45 15.48
N ALA A 101 2.37 -0.53 14.52
CA ALA A 101 1.80 -0.68 13.18
C ALA A 101 2.68 -1.55 12.25
N LEU A 102 4.00 -1.36 12.26
CA LEU A 102 4.95 -2.10 11.40
C LEU A 102 5.27 -3.51 11.91
N ASN A 103 5.53 -3.62 13.21
CA ASN A 103 5.59 -4.90 13.91
C ASN A 103 4.28 -5.04 14.67
N SER A 104 3.61 -6.19 14.53
CA SER A 104 2.37 -6.44 15.29
C SER A 104 2.63 -6.67 16.80
N GLY A 105 3.54 -5.91 17.41
CA GLY A 105 3.92 -5.94 18.81
C GLY A 105 5.14 -5.05 19.13
N THR A 106 4.88 -3.99 19.92
CA THR A 106 5.78 -3.06 20.66
C THR A 106 6.94 -2.37 19.92
N THR A 107 7.22 -1.12 20.35
CA THR A 107 8.43 -0.33 20.00
C THR A 107 9.70 -1.17 19.91
N PRO A 108 10.61 -0.96 18.93
CA PRO A 108 11.94 -1.54 19.00
C PRO A 108 12.58 -0.91 20.24
N SER A 109 12.92 -1.75 21.19
CA SER A 109 13.54 -1.31 22.44
C SER A 109 14.72 -2.19 22.73
N ALA A 110 15.43 -1.89 23.80
CA ALA A 110 16.58 -2.65 24.24
C ALA A 110 16.33 -4.16 24.36
N SER A 111 15.07 -4.55 24.67
CA SER A 111 14.64 -5.95 24.74
C SER A 111 14.69 -6.68 23.39
N THR A 112 14.69 -5.97 22.26
CA THR A 112 14.83 -6.56 20.92
C THR A 112 16.25 -7.08 20.69
N PHE A 113 17.28 -6.37 21.16
CA PHE A 113 18.70 -6.78 21.07
C PHE A 113 19.05 -7.88 22.06
N ASP A 114 18.44 -7.85 23.25
CA ASP A 114 18.49 -8.97 24.20
C ASP A 114 17.90 -10.25 23.60
N SER A 115 16.84 -10.15 22.78
CA SER A 115 16.26 -11.28 22.04
C SER A 115 17.19 -11.79 20.92
N LEU A 116 18.01 -10.94 20.29
CA LEU A 116 19.02 -11.35 19.29
C LEU A 116 20.16 -12.14 19.92
N LEU A 117 20.64 -11.69 21.08
CA LEU A 117 21.62 -12.40 21.88
C LEU A 117 21.13 -13.80 22.27
N ASP A 118 19.86 -13.89 22.68
CA ASP A 118 19.25 -15.14 23.12
C ASP A 118 19.04 -16.15 21.96
N LYS A 119 18.89 -15.66 20.73
CA LYS A 119 18.85 -16.51 19.52
C LYS A 119 20.23 -17.04 19.14
N GLY A 120 21.24 -16.18 19.16
CA GLY A 120 22.63 -16.56 18.93
C GLY A 120 23.15 -17.62 19.89
N GLN A 121 22.78 -17.48 21.15
CA GLN A 121 23.13 -18.43 22.19
C GLN A 121 22.39 -19.76 22.06
N LYS A 122 21.13 -19.75 21.56
CA LYS A 122 20.43 -20.97 21.18
C LYS A 122 21.10 -21.69 20.01
N CYS A 123 21.58 -21.00 18.98
CA CYS A 123 22.34 -21.63 17.90
C CYS A 123 23.67 -22.25 18.39
N ALA A 124 24.38 -21.56 19.30
CA ALA A 124 25.59 -22.11 19.92
C ALA A 124 25.31 -23.36 20.75
N TYR A 125 24.22 -23.36 21.51
CA TYR A 125 23.77 -24.52 22.27
C TYR A 125 23.34 -25.67 21.36
N GLU A 126 22.72 -25.40 20.20
CA GLU A 126 22.43 -26.44 19.22
C GLU A 126 23.71 -27.08 18.66
N ILE A 127 24.73 -26.27 18.33
CA ILE A 127 26.06 -26.76 17.88
C ILE A 127 26.70 -27.66 18.94
N TRP A 128 26.63 -27.28 20.21
CA TRP A 128 27.14 -28.10 21.32
C TRP A 128 26.31 -29.34 21.59
N SER A 129 24.98 -29.25 21.45
CA SER A 129 24.08 -30.37 21.73
C SER A 129 24.15 -31.50 20.70
N ARG A 130 24.71 -31.22 19.52
CA ARG A 130 24.95 -32.23 18.48
C ARG A 130 26.33 -32.90 18.58
N ALA A 131 27.16 -32.46 19.53
CA ALA A 131 28.41 -33.12 19.85
C ALA A 131 28.14 -34.29 20.83
N SER A 132 28.37 -35.52 20.37
CA SER A 132 28.27 -36.72 21.22
C SER A 132 29.39 -36.73 22.28
N TRP A 133 29.07 -37.11 23.52
CA TRP A 133 30.06 -37.12 24.60
C TRP A 133 31.08 -38.27 24.42
N PRO A 134 32.38 -38.01 24.64
CA PRO A 134 32.95 -36.76 25.15
C PRO A 134 33.06 -35.67 24.05
N VAL A 135 32.70 -34.41 24.37
CA VAL A 135 32.61 -33.28 23.42
C VAL A 135 33.98 -32.94 22.81
N ASP A 136 34.06 -32.93 21.49
CA ASP A 136 35.25 -32.51 20.73
C ASP A 136 35.52 -31.01 20.91
N ILE A 137 36.75 -30.63 21.28
CA ILE A 137 37.17 -29.26 21.68
C ILE A 137 36.76 -28.20 20.64
N VAL A 138 36.72 -28.61 19.37
CA VAL A 138 36.39 -27.76 18.23
C VAL A 138 34.91 -27.34 18.21
N THR A 139 33.99 -28.25 18.56
CA THR A 139 32.56 -27.91 18.68
C THR A 139 32.30 -27.00 19.89
N GLY A 140 33.04 -27.21 20.98
CA GLY A 140 33.09 -26.34 22.15
C GLY A 140 33.45 -24.89 21.80
N ILE A 141 34.54 -24.68 21.04
CA ILE A 141 34.99 -23.34 20.61
C ILE A 141 34.02 -22.72 19.60
N GLY A 142 33.44 -23.52 18.69
CA GLY A 142 32.49 -23.05 17.67
C GLY A 142 31.23 -22.40 18.27
N GLY A 143 30.58 -23.06 19.24
CA GLY A 143 29.43 -22.45 19.93
C GLY A 143 29.80 -21.18 20.71
N MET A 144 30.98 -21.13 21.34
CA MET A 144 31.46 -19.93 22.04
C MET A 144 31.63 -18.75 21.06
N MET A 145 32.12 -19.02 19.84
CA MET A 145 32.28 -18.02 18.79
C MET A 145 30.92 -17.49 18.28
N VAL A 146 29.89 -18.33 18.19
CA VAL A 146 28.52 -17.94 17.80
C VAL A 146 27.84 -17.08 18.88
N ILE A 147 28.03 -17.39 20.17
CA ILE A 147 27.59 -16.52 21.28
C ILE A 147 28.29 -15.17 21.19
N GLY A 148 29.62 -15.17 21.00
CA GLY A 148 30.43 -13.96 20.88
C GLY A 148 29.99 -13.08 19.70
N ALA A 149 29.82 -13.66 18.51
CA ALA A 149 29.34 -12.93 17.33
C ALA A 149 27.93 -12.36 17.53
N SER A 150 27.04 -13.13 18.17
CA SER A 150 25.66 -12.68 18.44
C SER A 150 25.61 -11.58 19.50
N PHE A 151 26.55 -11.59 20.46
CA PHE A 151 26.75 -10.49 21.40
C PHE A 151 27.23 -9.24 20.68
N ILE A 152 28.20 -9.36 19.78
CA ILE A 152 28.71 -8.24 18.99
C ILE A 152 27.60 -7.64 18.12
N VAL A 153 26.80 -8.45 17.42
CA VAL A 153 25.71 -7.97 16.56
C VAL A 153 24.59 -7.30 17.38
N ALA A 154 24.18 -7.91 18.49
CA ALA A 154 23.19 -7.31 19.39
C ALA A 154 23.71 -6.04 20.06
N ALA A 155 25.00 -5.98 20.41
CA ALA A 155 25.65 -4.79 20.97
C ALA A 155 25.71 -3.65 19.97
N ILE A 156 26.12 -3.92 18.72
CA ILE A 156 26.12 -2.93 17.65
C ILE A 156 24.70 -2.42 17.40
N GLY A 157 23.73 -3.32 17.30
CA GLY A 157 22.33 -2.94 17.12
C GLY A 157 21.79 -2.08 18.28
N TYR A 158 22.09 -2.45 19.52
CA TYR A 158 21.69 -1.69 20.70
C TYR A 158 22.38 -0.33 20.78
N ILE A 159 23.68 -0.25 20.49
CA ILE A 159 24.43 1.01 20.42
C ILE A 159 23.80 1.95 19.39
N VAL A 160 23.40 1.44 18.21
CA VAL A 160 22.71 2.22 17.19
C VAL A 160 21.33 2.69 17.69
N SER A 161 20.56 1.83 18.35
CA SER A 161 19.27 2.22 18.94
C SER A 161 19.41 3.23 20.08
N LEU A 162 20.45 3.09 20.91
CA LEU A 162 20.76 4.00 22.00
C LEU A 162 21.20 5.36 21.45
N TYR A 163 22.02 5.36 20.39
CA TYR A 163 22.41 6.56 19.68
C TYR A 163 21.20 7.31 19.13
N ALA A 164 20.25 6.61 18.49
CA ALA A 164 19.03 7.23 17.97
C ALA A 164 18.19 7.87 19.10
N ARG A 165 18.06 7.21 20.26
CA ARG A 165 17.34 7.77 21.42
C ARG A 165 18.07 8.95 22.05
N LEU A 166 19.40 8.88 22.19
CA LEU A 166 20.23 9.97 22.71
C LEU A 166 20.18 11.19 21.77
N ALA A 167 20.33 10.97 20.47
CA ALA A 167 20.22 12.04 19.47
C ALA A 167 18.83 12.68 19.49
N LEU A 168 17.77 11.87 19.56
CA LEU A 168 16.39 12.36 19.67
C LEU A 168 16.17 13.17 20.95
N ALA A 169 16.70 12.72 22.09
CA ALA A 169 16.61 13.43 23.37
C ALA A 169 17.33 14.78 23.35
N ILE A 170 18.55 14.84 22.79
CA ILE A 170 19.30 16.09 22.65
C ILE A 170 18.56 17.07 21.75
N VAL A 171 18.05 16.60 20.61
CA VAL A 171 17.30 17.42 19.64
C VAL A 171 16.00 17.93 20.24
N LEU A 172 15.30 17.14 21.06
CA LEU A 172 14.09 17.58 21.76
C LEU A 172 14.38 18.57 22.88
N ALA A 173 15.46 18.40 23.64
CA ALA A 173 15.82 19.29 24.75
C ALA A 173 16.07 20.74 24.28
N ILE A 174 16.69 20.92 23.11
CA ILE A 174 16.96 22.23 22.51
C ILE A 174 15.78 22.79 21.70
N GLY A 175 14.69 22.04 21.54
CA GLY A 175 13.60 22.42 20.65
C GLY A 175 12.83 23.70 21.00
N PRO A 176 12.76 24.21 22.25
CA PRO A 176 12.22 25.55 22.51
C PRO A 176 12.94 26.65 21.72
N ILE A 177 14.25 26.53 21.44
CA ILE A 177 14.99 27.46 20.57
C ILE A 177 14.47 27.39 19.14
N PHE A 178 14.29 26.19 18.59
CA PHE A 178 13.83 26.01 17.21
C PHE A 178 12.35 26.37 17.01
N ILE A 179 11.50 26.16 18.02
CA ILE A 179 10.11 26.62 17.99
C ILE A 179 10.05 28.15 18.07
N ALA A 180 10.90 28.79 18.89
CA ALA A 180 11.04 30.25 18.91
C ALA A 180 11.43 30.81 17.54
N LEU A 181 12.31 30.13 16.80
CA LEU A 181 12.72 30.51 15.44
C LEU A 181 11.58 30.37 14.40
N ALA A 182 10.49 29.66 14.69
CA ALA A 182 9.31 29.58 13.82
C ALA A 182 8.54 30.91 13.72
N MET A 183 8.83 31.84 14.64
CA MET A 183 8.26 33.18 14.71
C MET A 183 8.61 34.02 13.49
N PHE A 184 9.80 33.85 12.92
CA PHE A 184 10.27 34.62 11.77
C PHE A 184 10.31 33.75 10.50
N GLN A 185 9.82 34.29 9.38
CA GLN A 185 9.80 33.56 8.11
C GLN A 185 11.20 33.13 7.63
N SER A 186 12.23 33.93 7.86
CA SER A 186 13.62 33.62 7.46
C SER A 186 14.22 32.45 8.25
N THR A 187 13.77 32.23 9.49
CA THR A 187 14.29 31.18 10.38
C THR A 187 13.37 29.97 10.51
N ARG A 188 12.12 30.02 9.99
CA ARG A 188 11.14 28.92 10.01
C ARG A 188 11.67 27.60 9.43
N ARG A 189 12.52 27.66 8.40
CA ARG A 189 13.15 26.47 7.83
C ARG A 189 13.94 25.65 8.86
N PHE A 190 14.48 26.29 9.90
CA PHE A 190 15.23 25.58 10.95
C PHE A 190 14.28 24.78 11.82
N THR A 191 13.05 25.28 12.07
CA THR A 191 11.98 24.52 12.71
C THR A 191 11.52 23.35 11.83
N GLU A 192 11.36 23.57 10.53
CA GLU A 192 10.95 22.52 9.59
C GLU A 192 12.01 21.41 9.46
N SER A 193 13.30 21.79 9.36
CA SER A 193 14.40 20.83 9.41
C SER A 193 14.48 20.10 10.75
N TRP A 194 14.20 20.78 11.86
CA TRP A 194 14.18 20.17 13.19
C TRP A 194 13.04 19.14 13.32
N ILE A 195 11.81 19.45 12.86
CA ILE A 195 10.69 18.48 12.82
C ILE A 195 11.03 17.30 11.90
N GLY A 196 11.60 17.56 10.72
CA GLY A 196 12.04 16.51 9.81
C GLY A 196 13.07 15.57 10.44
N GLN A 197 14.00 16.12 11.21
CA GLN A 197 14.99 15.34 11.96
C GLN A 197 14.33 14.45 13.03
N LEU A 198 13.28 14.93 13.73
CA LEU A 198 12.54 14.12 14.72
C LEU A 198 11.86 12.91 14.08
N VAL A 199 11.27 13.06 12.89
CA VAL A 199 10.56 11.97 12.18
C VAL A 199 11.52 10.92 11.62
N ASN A 200 12.68 11.34 11.12
CA ASN A 200 13.70 10.43 10.55
C ASN A 200 14.26 9.43 11.57
N PHE A 201 14.23 9.76 12.86
CA PHE A 201 14.63 8.83 13.92
C PHE A 201 13.57 7.73 14.19
N VAL A 202 12.38 7.77 13.53
CA VAL A 202 11.23 6.90 13.82
C VAL A 202 10.81 6.00 12.65
N ILE A 203 10.86 6.47 11.39
CA ILE A 203 10.51 5.68 10.19
C ILE A 203 11.66 5.70 9.20
N LEU A 204 12.09 4.51 8.76
CA LEU A 204 13.01 4.35 7.62
C LEU A 204 12.20 4.32 6.33
N VAL A 205 12.23 5.43 5.58
CA VAL A 205 11.62 5.54 4.26
C VAL A 205 12.71 5.48 3.20
N GLY A 206 12.53 4.61 2.19
CA GLY A 206 13.46 4.47 1.08
C GLY A 206 12.89 3.61 -0.04
N ASP A 207 13.54 3.64 -1.19
CA ASP A 207 13.22 2.83 -2.37
C ASP A 207 14.41 1.90 -2.64
N ALA A 208 14.21 0.59 -2.45
CA ALA A 208 15.28 -0.41 -2.61
C ALA A 208 15.69 -0.62 -4.07
N MET A 209 14.86 -0.20 -5.03
CA MET A 209 15.15 -0.25 -6.46
C MET A 209 15.79 1.04 -6.98
N GLN A 210 15.82 2.12 -6.18
CA GLN A 210 16.66 3.28 -6.49
C GLN A 210 18.15 2.94 -6.43
N LEU A 211 18.97 3.87 -6.91
CA LEU A 211 20.41 3.69 -7.07
C LEU A 211 21.08 3.29 -5.76
N GLN A 212 21.98 2.31 -5.86
CA GLN A 212 22.70 1.78 -4.70
C GLN A 212 23.58 2.87 -4.05
N PRO A 213 23.75 2.86 -2.72
CA PRO A 213 24.62 3.79 -2.02
C PRO A 213 26.05 3.76 -2.59
N ILE A 214 26.80 4.86 -2.54
CA ILE A 214 28.18 4.93 -3.06
C ILE A 214 29.13 4.04 -2.23
N GLN A 215 28.93 3.96 -0.91
CA GLN A 215 29.73 3.13 0.02
C GLN A 215 29.41 1.62 -0.09
N ALA A 216 30.25 0.76 0.50
CA ALA A 216 30.08 -0.71 0.42
C ALA A 216 28.81 -1.19 1.15
N GLY A 217 28.10 -2.14 0.52
CA GLY A 217 26.88 -2.76 1.05
C GLY A 217 25.56 -2.15 0.54
N ALA A 218 24.49 -2.93 0.65
CA ALA A 218 23.13 -2.55 0.27
C ALA A 218 22.17 -2.78 1.46
N ALA A 219 22.44 -2.12 2.60
CA ALA A 219 21.76 -2.41 3.87
C ALA A 219 20.24 -2.25 3.78
N PHE A 220 19.73 -1.20 3.11
CA PHE A 220 18.29 -1.02 2.93
C PHE A 220 17.67 -2.13 2.07
N ARG A 221 18.31 -2.52 0.95
CA ARG A 221 17.90 -3.66 0.12
C ARG A 221 17.82 -4.94 0.95
N ALA A 222 18.91 -5.27 1.65
CA ALA A 222 19.00 -6.44 2.51
C ALA A 222 17.94 -6.47 3.63
N ILE A 223 17.61 -5.31 4.21
CA ILE A 223 16.54 -5.18 5.21
C ILE A 223 15.17 -5.41 4.53
N THR A 224 14.87 -4.77 3.41
CA THR A 224 13.58 -4.92 2.72
C THR A 224 13.32 -6.36 2.26
N GLU A 225 14.34 -7.00 1.72
CA GLU A 225 14.33 -8.39 1.26
C GLU A 225 14.09 -9.40 2.41
N ARG A 226 14.70 -9.16 3.59
CA ARG A 226 14.68 -10.13 4.70
C ARG A 226 13.65 -9.86 5.80
N THR A 227 13.18 -8.63 5.98
CA THR A 227 12.28 -8.25 7.09
C THR A 227 10.86 -7.92 6.64
N GLY A 228 10.67 -7.69 5.33
CA GLY A 228 9.42 -7.25 4.72
C GLY A 228 9.12 -5.78 4.91
N PHE A 229 8.36 -5.22 3.97
CA PHE A 229 8.20 -3.78 3.87
C PHE A 229 6.82 -3.35 3.42
N ALA A 230 6.56 -2.08 3.70
CA ALA A 230 5.45 -1.28 3.24
C ALA A 230 5.69 -0.77 1.83
N GLU A 231 4.99 -1.26 0.81
CA GLU A 231 5.05 -0.63 -0.51
C GLU A 231 3.94 0.41 -0.68
N LEU A 232 4.24 1.49 -1.39
CA LEU A 232 3.28 2.50 -1.82
C LEU A 232 2.86 2.17 -3.26
N ALA A 233 1.71 1.52 -3.44
CA ALA A 233 1.24 1.07 -4.76
C ALA A 233 0.84 2.20 -5.73
N GLY A 234 0.50 3.37 -5.16
CA GLY A 234 -0.09 4.50 -5.86
C GLY A 234 0.93 5.30 -6.66
N VAL A 235 1.10 4.96 -7.94
CA VAL A 235 1.87 5.77 -8.89
C VAL A 235 1.02 6.97 -9.32
N ARG A 236 1.37 8.16 -8.82
CA ARG A 236 0.69 9.42 -9.15
C ARG A 236 1.38 10.26 -10.23
N ARG A 237 2.64 9.94 -10.55
CA ARG A 237 3.49 10.73 -11.45
C ARG A 237 3.04 10.60 -12.91
N GLN A 238 2.93 9.36 -13.40
CA GLN A 238 2.54 9.09 -14.79
C GLN A 238 1.06 9.40 -15.02
N ARG A 239 0.69 10.02 -16.13
CA ARG A 239 -0.70 10.36 -16.46
C ARG A 239 -1.48 9.17 -17.03
N GLN A 240 -0.86 8.37 -17.89
CA GLN A 240 -1.50 7.24 -18.57
C GLN A 240 -1.50 5.97 -17.70
N GLU A 241 -2.58 5.18 -17.76
CA GLU A 241 -2.76 4.00 -16.91
C GLU A 241 -1.74 2.88 -17.21
N TRP A 242 -1.51 2.58 -18.49
CA TRP A 242 -0.52 1.57 -18.90
C TRP A 242 0.90 1.95 -18.44
N ALA A 243 1.27 3.23 -18.50
CA ALA A 243 2.58 3.72 -18.05
C ALA A 243 2.75 3.63 -16.53
N ARG A 244 1.66 3.79 -15.76
CA ARG A 244 1.65 3.51 -14.31
C ARG A 244 1.90 2.04 -14.03
N GLU A 245 1.25 1.14 -14.78
CA GLU A 245 1.45 -0.31 -14.62
C GLU A 245 2.87 -0.72 -15.02
N ALA A 246 3.39 -0.22 -16.13
CA ALA A 246 4.78 -0.46 -16.56
C ALA A 246 5.79 0.04 -15.52
N SER A 247 5.55 1.21 -14.90
CA SER A 247 6.37 1.72 -13.79
C SER A 247 6.35 0.79 -12.56
N ARG A 248 5.20 0.18 -12.24
CA ARG A 248 5.09 -0.84 -11.18
C ARG A 248 5.85 -2.12 -11.55
N LEU A 249 5.84 -2.51 -12.82
CA LEU A 249 6.59 -3.68 -13.30
C LEU A 249 8.10 -3.47 -13.13
N PHE A 250 8.62 -2.28 -13.50
CA PHE A 250 10.02 -1.93 -13.25
C PHE A 250 10.36 -1.87 -11.74
N ALA A 251 9.49 -1.29 -10.90
CA ALA A 251 9.69 -1.25 -9.44
C ALA A 251 9.72 -2.66 -8.79
N ARG A 252 9.17 -3.67 -9.47
CA ARG A 252 9.18 -5.08 -9.04
C ARG A 252 10.31 -5.90 -9.66
N GLY A 253 11.22 -5.27 -10.42
CA GLY A 253 12.29 -5.96 -11.13
C GLY A 253 11.81 -6.76 -12.35
N LYS A 254 10.55 -6.64 -12.76
CA LYS A 254 10.00 -7.30 -13.95
C LYS A 254 10.29 -6.47 -15.20
N VAL A 255 11.58 -6.27 -15.47
CA VAL A 255 12.08 -5.40 -16.55
C VAL A 255 11.56 -5.84 -17.91
N GLU A 256 11.51 -7.15 -18.19
CA GLU A 256 10.95 -7.70 -19.43
C GLU A 256 9.52 -7.20 -19.70
N LYS A 257 8.60 -7.42 -18.76
CA LYS A 257 7.20 -7.00 -18.90
C LYS A 257 7.06 -5.48 -18.95
N GLY A 258 7.93 -4.77 -18.23
CA GLY A 258 7.98 -3.31 -18.27
C GLY A 258 8.35 -2.82 -19.67
N LEU A 259 9.45 -3.33 -20.24
CA LEU A 259 9.90 -2.99 -21.59
C LEU A 259 8.89 -3.42 -22.65
N ASP A 260 8.23 -4.57 -22.48
CA ASP A 260 7.21 -5.07 -23.40
C ASP A 260 6.06 -4.07 -23.54
N ALA A 261 5.58 -3.52 -22.41
CA ALA A 261 4.53 -2.49 -22.43
C ALA A 261 4.95 -1.22 -23.17
N TYR A 262 6.23 -0.81 -23.10
CA TYR A 262 6.73 0.32 -23.88
C TYR A 262 6.93 -0.05 -25.36
N ALA A 263 7.33 -1.28 -25.66
CA ALA A 263 7.43 -1.77 -27.04
C ALA A 263 6.06 -1.82 -27.73
N GLU A 264 5.01 -2.30 -27.04
CA GLU A 264 3.62 -2.32 -27.55
C GLU A 264 3.12 -0.92 -27.96
N HIS A 265 3.60 0.13 -27.28
CA HIS A 265 3.22 1.52 -27.54
C HIS A 265 4.24 2.26 -28.43
N GLY A 266 5.24 1.57 -28.99
CA GLY A 266 6.23 2.17 -29.91
C GLY A 266 7.25 3.08 -29.24
N HIS A 267 7.51 2.91 -27.94
CA HIS A 267 8.43 3.71 -27.13
C HIS A 267 9.81 3.06 -26.92
N LEU A 268 10.06 1.94 -27.60
CA LEU A 268 11.37 1.29 -27.66
C LEU A 268 11.92 1.46 -29.08
N VAL A 269 13.03 2.18 -29.19
CA VAL A 269 13.62 2.60 -30.47
C VAL A 269 14.96 1.91 -30.66
N GLU A 270 15.09 1.16 -31.74
CA GLU A 270 16.32 0.52 -32.15
C GLU A 270 17.07 1.40 -33.17
N ALA A 271 18.39 1.49 -33.00
CA ALA A 271 19.33 2.10 -33.94
C ALA A 271 20.50 1.12 -34.17
N GLY A 272 21.15 1.16 -35.33
CA GLY A 272 22.28 0.26 -35.60
C GLY A 272 23.49 0.59 -34.75
N THR A 273 23.86 1.88 -34.73
CA THR A 273 25.02 2.40 -33.98
C THR A 273 24.64 3.36 -32.87
N ARG A 274 25.57 3.60 -31.94
CA ARG A 274 25.39 4.55 -30.82
C ARG A 274 25.32 6.00 -31.29
N GLU A 275 25.99 6.32 -32.39
CA GLU A 275 25.89 7.63 -33.02
C GLU A 275 24.50 7.86 -33.60
N GLU A 276 23.96 6.88 -34.34
CA GLU A 276 22.58 6.93 -34.84
C GLU A 276 21.55 7.05 -33.69
N ALA A 277 21.77 6.35 -32.57
CA ALA A 277 20.90 6.48 -31.40
C ALA A 277 20.92 7.90 -30.81
N VAL A 278 22.09 8.53 -30.73
CA VAL A 278 22.25 9.92 -30.25
C VAL A 278 21.57 10.89 -31.21
N ASP A 279 21.79 10.76 -32.51
CA ASP A 279 21.18 11.63 -33.53
C ASP A 279 19.66 11.52 -33.51
N ARG A 280 19.14 10.31 -33.31
CA ARG A 280 17.69 10.07 -33.18
C ARG A 280 17.11 10.69 -31.92
N ILE A 281 17.80 10.61 -30.78
CA ILE A 281 17.41 11.32 -29.56
C ILE A 281 17.35 12.83 -29.80
N VAL A 282 18.36 13.40 -30.47
CA VAL A 282 18.43 14.83 -30.77
C VAL A 282 17.27 15.26 -31.67
N ALA A 283 16.97 14.47 -32.70
CA ALA A 283 15.82 14.73 -33.59
C ALA A 283 14.49 14.68 -32.83
N ASP A 284 14.22 13.59 -32.11
CA ASP A 284 12.96 13.41 -31.38
C ASP A 284 12.79 14.45 -30.25
N TRP A 285 13.88 14.87 -29.61
CA TRP A 285 13.88 15.96 -28.64
C TRP A 285 13.54 17.31 -29.29
N THR A 286 14.09 17.57 -30.48
CA THR A 286 13.82 18.81 -31.24
C THR A 286 12.35 18.91 -31.62
N ASP A 287 11.75 17.82 -32.09
CA ASP A 287 10.33 17.78 -32.42
C ASP A 287 9.44 17.90 -31.19
N ALA A 288 9.81 17.25 -30.08
CA ALA A 288 9.12 17.41 -28.81
C ALA A 288 9.15 18.85 -28.29
N ARG A 289 10.29 19.53 -28.46
CA ARG A 289 10.47 20.94 -28.10
C ARG A 289 9.53 21.85 -28.89
N LYS A 290 9.44 21.66 -30.21
CA LYS A 290 8.53 22.43 -31.07
C LYS A 290 7.07 22.23 -30.67
N GLN A 291 6.64 20.98 -30.49
CA GLN A 291 5.29 20.66 -30.04
C GLN A 291 4.93 21.28 -28.68
N ALA A 292 5.89 21.32 -27.76
CA ALA A 292 5.69 21.92 -26.45
C ALA A 292 5.56 23.46 -26.52
N ILE A 293 6.36 24.11 -27.37
CA ILE A 293 6.25 25.56 -27.64
C ILE A 293 4.91 25.88 -28.28
N ASP A 294 4.50 25.13 -29.30
CA ASP A 294 3.23 25.34 -30.00
C ASP A 294 2.03 25.18 -29.06
N ARG A 295 2.08 24.17 -28.18
CA ARG A 295 1.07 23.98 -27.12
C ARG A 295 1.03 25.18 -26.16
N SER A 296 2.18 25.61 -25.66
CA SER A 296 2.29 26.76 -24.75
C SER A 296 1.76 28.05 -25.38
N ALA A 297 2.03 28.27 -26.67
CA ALA A 297 1.49 29.39 -27.44
C ALA A 297 -0.03 29.29 -27.62
N SER A 298 -0.56 28.10 -27.90
CA SER A 298 -2.01 27.87 -28.05
C SER A 298 -2.80 28.06 -26.74
N GLU A 299 -2.18 27.78 -25.60
CA GLU A 299 -2.75 27.95 -24.26
C GLU A 299 -2.63 29.40 -23.72
N GLY A 300 -2.08 30.34 -24.52
CA GLY A 300 -1.99 31.76 -24.18
C GLY A 300 -0.78 32.14 -23.31
N SER A 301 0.23 31.27 -23.19
CA SER A 301 1.49 31.55 -22.49
C SER A 301 2.52 32.22 -23.42
N ASP A 302 3.64 32.70 -22.86
CA ASP A 302 4.70 33.45 -23.56
C ASP A 302 5.53 32.64 -24.57
N GLY A 303 5.05 31.47 -25.00
CA GLY A 303 5.73 30.58 -25.97
C GLY A 303 7.06 30.00 -25.45
N ARG A 304 7.34 30.13 -24.14
CA ARG A 304 8.54 29.54 -23.52
C ARG A 304 8.24 28.17 -22.93
N LEU A 305 9.15 27.23 -23.16
CA LEU A 305 9.15 25.95 -22.47
C LEU A 305 9.33 26.14 -20.97
N ARG A 306 8.55 25.38 -20.19
CA ARG A 306 8.81 25.24 -18.76
C ARG A 306 10.00 24.30 -18.56
N GLY A 307 10.78 24.57 -17.51
CA GLY A 307 11.98 23.79 -17.21
C GLY A 307 11.72 22.31 -16.92
N ASP A 308 10.50 21.95 -16.50
CA ASP A 308 10.12 20.58 -16.17
C ASP A 308 9.52 19.77 -17.34
N GLU A 309 9.63 20.23 -18.58
CA GLU A 309 8.98 19.56 -19.72
C GLU A 309 9.85 18.47 -20.37
N LEU A 310 11.14 18.72 -20.62
CA LEU A 310 12.02 17.81 -21.36
C LEU A 310 13.34 17.52 -20.63
N LEU A 311 13.79 16.27 -20.62
CA LEU A 311 15.13 15.89 -20.11
C LEU A 311 15.68 14.65 -20.83
N VAL A 312 16.96 14.67 -21.17
CA VAL A 312 17.67 13.51 -21.71
C VAL A 312 18.50 12.83 -20.62
N LEU A 313 18.48 11.50 -20.60
CA LEU A 313 19.16 10.68 -19.60
C LEU A 313 20.14 9.70 -20.26
N ALA A 314 21.35 9.63 -19.71
CA ALA A 314 22.35 8.65 -20.11
C ALA A 314 23.12 8.12 -18.90
N HIS A 315 23.78 6.98 -19.05
CA HIS A 315 24.50 6.34 -17.95
C HIS A 315 25.87 7.01 -17.68
N THR A 316 26.68 7.24 -18.72
CA THR A 316 28.06 7.73 -18.56
C THR A 316 28.14 9.26 -18.63
N ASN A 317 29.15 9.86 -17.99
CA ASN A 317 29.39 11.31 -18.10
C ASN A 317 29.81 11.71 -19.53
N ASP A 318 30.47 10.82 -20.25
CA ASP A 318 30.91 11.07 -21.63
C ASP A 318 29.71 11.15 -22.57
N ASP A 319 28.73 10.24 -22.43
CA ASP A 319 27.46 10.34 -23.17
C ASP A 319 26.70 11.61 -22.83
N VAL A 320 26.63 11.96 -21.54
CA VAL A 320 25.95 13.18 -21.09
C VAL A 320 26.62 14.42 -21.64
N LYS A 321 27.96 14.43 -21.74
CA LYS A 321 28.70 15.52 -22.37
C LYS A 321 28.35 15.62 -23.86
N ARG A 322 28.44 14.50 -24.59
CA ARG A 322 28.11 14.43 -26.03
C ARG A 322 26.67 14.87 -26.31
N LEU A 323 25.70 14.40 -25.53
CA LEU A 323 24.29 14.78 -25.66
C LEU A 323 24.06 16.26 -25.33
N ASN A 324 24.67 16.80 -24.27
CA ASN A 324 24.55 18.23 -23.96
C ASN A 324 25.13 19.11 -25.07
N GLU A 325 26.28 18.72 -25.63
CA GLU A 325 26.91 19.44 -26.76
C GLU A 325 26.00 19.42 -28.00
N ALA A 326 25.49 18.25 -28.39
CA ALA A 326 24.60 18.10 -29.54
C ALA A 326 23.27 18.88 -29.37
N LEU A 327 22.64 18.80 -28.19
CA LEU A 327 21.39 19.53 -27.91
C LEU A 327 21.60 21.05 -27.84
N ARG A 328 22.73 21.51 -27.28
CA ARG A 328 23.08 22.94 -27.28
C ARG A 328 23.37 23.44 -28.69
N GLU A 329 23.96 22.63 -29.55
CA GLU A 329 24.17 22.99 -30.96
C GLU A 329 22.84 23.20 -31.68
N VAL A 330 21.83 22.33 -31.45
CA VAL A 330 20.46 22.53 -31.95
C VAL A 330 19.89 23.87 -31.45
N MET A 331 20.00 24.13 -30.14
CA MET A 331 19.51 25.39 -29.55
C MET A 331 20.19 26.63 -30.14
N THR A 332 21.48 26.52 -30.48
CA THR A 332 22.25 27.58 -31.13
C THR A 332 21.79 27.78 -32.58
N ARG A 333 21.61 26.68 -33.32
CA ARG A 333 21.18 26.68 -34.73
C ARG A 333 19.75 27.23 -34.91
N GLU A 334 18.86 26.93 -33.97
CA GLU A 334 17.48 27.46 -33.92
C GLU A 334 17.40 28.90 -33.38
N GLY A 335 18.53 29.51 -32.99
CA GLY A 335 18.57 30.88 -32.47
C GLY A 335 17.89 31.06 -31.11
N ALA A 336 17.73 29.98 -30.34
CA ALA A 336 17.04 29.98 -29.04
C ALA A 336 17.92 30.49 -27.88
N LEU A 337 19.22 30.70 -28.12
CA LEU A 337 20.21 31.17 -27.14
C LEU A 337 20.66 32.59 -27.46
N SER A 338 20.70 33.46 -26.45
CA SER A 338 21.17 34.84 -26.59
C SER A 338 22.13 35.23 -25.46
N ASP A 339 22.95 36.27 -25.67
CA ASP A 339 23.88 36.80 -24.66
C ASP A 339 24.79 35.73 -24.01
N SER A 340 25.46 34.93 -24.84
CA SER A 340 26.42 33.92 -24.39
C SER A 340 27.60 34.54 -23.64
N ARG A 341 28.03 33.87 -22.57
CA ARG A 341 29.20 34.25 -21.78
C ARG A 341 30.00 33.07 -21.31
N SER A 342 31.31 33.22 -21.40
CA SER A 342 32.26 32.39 -20.70
C SER A 342 32.09 32.56 -19.19
N PHE A 343 31.99 31.41 -18.51
CA PHE A 343 31.90 31.30 -17.07
C PHE A 343 32.88 30.22 -16.61
N ARG A 344 33.76 30.57 -15.68
CA ARG A 344 34.75 29.65 -15.11
C ARG A 344 34.08 28.71 -14.12
N THR A 345 33.76 27.51 -14.57
CA THR A 345 33.27 26.44 -13.70
C THR A 345 34.44 25.67 -13.07
N GLU A 346 34.16 24.92 -12.00
CA GLU A 346 35.17 24.06 -11.36
C GLU A 346 35.68 22.94 -12.30
N ARG A 347 34.91 22.60 -13.34
CA ARG A 347 35.25 21.60 -14.36
C ARG A 347 35.84 22.21 -15.63
N GLY A 348 36.23 23.49 -15.57
CA GLY A 348 36.76 24.25 -16.70
C GLY A 348 35.83 25.36 -17.16
N THR A 349 36.33 26.24 -18.03
CA THR A 349 35.54 27.33 -18.59
C THR A 349 34.47 26.79 -19.54
N ARG A 350 33.23 27.23 -19.36
CA ARG A 350 32.09 26.87 -20.20
C ARG A 350 31.31 28.12 -20.60
N GLU A 351 30.61 28.05 -21.73
CA GLU A 351 29.73 29.13 -22.16
C GLU A 351 28.28 28.87 -21.74
N PHE A 352 27.66 29.88 -21.12
CA PHE A 352 26.24 29.90 -20.80
C PHE A 352 25.56 31.11 -21.45
N ALA A 353 24.42 30.88 -22.07
CA ALA A 353 23.59 31.88 -22.72
C ALA A 353 22.21 31.96 -22.06
N VAL A 354 21.50 33.09 -22.23
CA VAL A 354 20.08 33.19 -21.87
C VAL A 354 19.30 32.14 -22.66
N GLY A 355 18.45 31.40 -21.96
CA GLY A 355 17.75 30.22 -22.49
C GLY A 355 18.45 28.90 -22.21
N ASP A 356 19.73 28.90 -21.82
CA ASP A 356 20.45 27.65 -21.53
C ASP A 356 19.86 26.91 -20.33
N ARG A 357 19.80 25.59 -20.46
CA ARG A 357 19.51 24.68 -19.36
C ARG A 357 20.80 24.35 -18.62
N ILE A 358 20.79 24.51 -17.30
CA ILE A 358 21.96 24.25 -16.45
C ILE A 358 21.63 23.31 -15.28
N ILE A 359 22.65 22.66 -14.73
CA ILE A 359 22.58 21.82 -13.55
C ILE A 359 23.60 22.26 -12.50
N PHE A 360 23.17 22.34 -11.24
CA PHE A 360 24.04 22.60 -10.09
C PHE A 360 24.72 21.29 -9.65
N LEU A 361 26.03 21.34 -9.35
CA LEU A 361 26.86 20.16 -9.05
C LEU A 361 27.28 20.07 -7.58
N GLU A 362 27.03 21.11 -6.78
CA GLU A 362 27.40 21.16 -5.37
C GLU A 362 26.29 21.81 -4.53
N ASN A 363 26.12 21.32 -3.30
CA ASN A 363 25.28 21.96 -2.30
C ASN A 363 26.00 23.19 -1.75
N ALA A 364 25.46 24.40 -1.96
CA ALA A 364 26.08 25.61 -1.43
C ALA A 364 25.06 26.61 -0.88
N ARG A 365 25.51 27.31 0.17
CA ARG A 365 24.90 28.53 0.68
C ARG A 365 25.90 29.66 0.46
N PHE A 366 25.57 30.61 -0.40
CA PHE A 366 26.45 31.74 -0.71
C PHE A 366 25.68 33.06 -0.71
N LEU A 367 26.41 34.16 -0.59
CA LEU A 367 25.91 35.52 -0.75
C LEU A 367 26.49 36.08 -2.03
N GLU A 368 25.63 36.71 -2.84
CA GLU A 368 26.05 37.41 -4.06
C GLU A 368 25.80 38.91 -3.83
N PRO A 369 26.86 39.72 -3.61
CA PRO A 369 26.72 41.15 -3.34
C PRO A 369 25.93 41.91 -4.40
N ARG A 370 25.96 41.45 -5.66
CA ARG A 370 25.26 42.09 -6.78
C ARG A 370 23.76 41.79 -6.80
N ALA A 371 23.29 40.83 -6.01
CA ALA A 371 21.86 40.53 -5.86
C ALA A 371 21.21 41.47 -4.83
N ARG A 372 20.95 42.73 -5.23
CA ARG A 372 20.50 43.86 -4.37
C ARG A 372 19.26 43.61 -3.47
N HIS A 373 18.49 42.54 -3.69
CA HIS A 373 17.26 42.21 -2.94
C HIS A 373 17.18 40.74 -2.47
N SER A 374 18.26 39.97 -2.63
CA SER A 374 18.29 38.56 -2.31
C SER A 374 19.16 38.33 -1.09
N GLY A 375 18.59 37.80 0.00
CA GLY A 375 19.38 37.29 1.12
C GLY A 375 20.29 36.12 0.72
N PRO A 376 20.89 35.40 1.69
CA PRO A 376 21.68 34.21 1.42
C PRO A 376 20.95 33.25 0.46
N GLN A 377 21.63 32.83 -0.60
CA GLN A 377 21.07 31.97 -1.63
C GLN A 377 21.44 30.51 -1.34
N TYR A 378 20.58 29.59 -1.76
CA TYR A 378 20.72 28.16 -1.49
C TYR A 378 20.46 27.37 -2.75
N VAL A 379 21.44 26.58 -3.15
CA VAL A 379 21.38 25.65 -4.27
C VAL A 379 21.78 24.26 -3.79
N LYS A 380 21.20 23.23 -4.41
CA LYS A 380 21.53 21.83 -4.13
C LYS A 380 22.09 21.17 -5.39
N ASN A 381 23.02 20.25 -5.21
CA ASN A 381 23.50 19.36 -6.26
C ASN A 381 22.30 18.63 -6.90
N GLY A 382 22.24 18.62 -8.23
CA GLY A 382 21.16 18.05 -9.03
C GLY A 382 20.00 19.00 -9.34
N MET A 383 19.97 20.22 -8.80
CA MET A 383 18.96 21.20 -9.19
C MET A 383 19.16 21.65 -10.64
N LEU A 384 18.07 21.67 -11.42
CA LEU A 384 18.06 22.21 -12.77
C LEU A 384 17.52 23.65 -12.78
N ALA A 385 18.04 24.45 -13.69
CA ALA A 385 17.62 25.83 -13.88
C ALA A 385 17.73 26.25 -15.35
N THR A 386 17.02 27.30 -15.70
CA THR A 386 17.14 27.97 -16.99
C THR A 386 17.75 29.36 -16.80
N VAL A 387 18.76 29.69 -17.60
CA VAL A 387 19.41 31.00 -17.55
C VAL A 387 18.46 32.07 -18.09
N VAL A 388 18.25 33.14 -17.32
CA VAL A 388 17.35 34.25 -17.65
C VAL A 388 18.11 35.51 -18.03
N ALA A 389 19.28 35.74 -17.42
CA ALA A 389 20.16 36.85 -17.76
C ALA A 389 21.62 36.50 -17.45
N THR A 390 22.57 37.04 -18.21
CA THR A 390 24.02 36.84 -18.04
C THR A 390 24.76 38.10 -17.58
N GLY A 391 24.05 39.12 -17.08
CA GLY A 391 24.60 40.39 -16.61
C GLY A 391 24.90 41.39 -17.74
N ASP A 392 25.50 42.56 -17.43
CA ASP A 392 25.86 43.63 -18.40
C ASP A 392 27.20 43.36 -19.10
N LYS A 393 27.32 43.64 -20.41
CA LYS A 393 28.45 43.20 -21.27
C LYS A 393 29.84 43.59 -20.77
N ASN A 394 29.92 44.62 -19.93
CA ASN A 394 31.16 45.20 -19.42
C ASN A 394 31.47 44.82 -17.95
N GLY A 395 30.63 44.01 -17.30
CA GLY A 395 30.83 43.57 -15.91
C GLY A 395 31.23 42.09 -15.80
N ASP A 396 31.75 41.70 -14.63
CA ASP A 396 32.13 40.30 -14.39
C ASP A 396 30.93 39.35 -14.58
N PRO A 397 31.17 38.13 -15.07
CA PRO A 397 30.13 37.18 -15.45
C PRO A 397 29.17 36.90 -14.28
N LEU A 398 27.91 37.27 -14.48
CA LEU A 398 26.84 37.16 -13.49
C LEU A 398 25.66 36.40 -14.09
N LEU A 399 25.41 35.18 -13.63
CA LEU A 399 24.30 34.37 -14.10
C LEU A 399 23.09 34.58 -13.21
N SER A 400 21.99 35.07 -13.79
CA SER A 400 20.66 35.04 -13.19
C SER A 400 19.87 33.89 -13.80
N VAL A 401 19.50 32.93 -12.97
CA VAL A 401 18.88 31.68 -13.39
C VAL A 401 17.55 31.49 -12.66
N ARG A 402 16.59 30.85 -13.33
CA ARG A 402 15.30 30.47 -12.76
C ARG A 402 15.29 28.96 -12.56
N LEU A 403 15.21 28.54 -11.30
CA LEU A 403 15.02 27.15 -10.92
C LEU A 403 13.63 26.67 -11.35
N ASP A 404 13.47 25.36 -11.53
CA ASP A 404 12.18 24.75 -11.91
C ASP A 404 11.06 24.98 -10.90
N ASN A 405 11.41 25.22 -9.64
CA ASN A 405 10.46 25.60 -8.60
C ASN A 405 10.04 27.08 -8.65
N GLY A 406 10.47 27.84 -9.66
CA GLY A 406 10.15 29.25 -9.87
C GLY A 406 11.09 30.24 -9.16
N ARG A 407 11.98 29.79 -8.27
CA ARG A 407 12.91 30.69 -7.55
C ARG A 407 14.00 31.20 -8.49
N LYS A 408 14.30 32.50 -8.39
CA LYS A 408 15.46 33.11 -9.05
C LYS A 408 16.70 32.97 -8.17
N VAL A 409 17.83 32.59 -8.79
CA VAL A 409 19.15 32.51 -8.16
C VAL A 409 20.11 33.33 -9.01
N VAL A 410 20.97 34.11 -8.38
CA VAL A 410 21.97 34.96 -9.03
C VAL A 410 23.33 34.61 -8.48
N PHE A 411 24.29 34.28 -9.33
CA PHE A 411 25.64 33.93 -8.90
C PHE A 411 26.67 34.37 -9.94
N SER A 412 27.82 34.82 -9.44
CA SER A 412 29.04 35.07 -10.20
C SER A 412 30.08 33.97 -9.97
N GLU A 413 31.16 34.01 -10.76
CA GLU A 413 32.31 33.14 -10.57
C GLU A 413 32.91 33.23 -9.16
N ASP A 414 32.84 34.37 -8.49
CA ASP A 414 33.39 34.54 -7.14
C ASP A 414 32.51 33.90 -6.07
N SER A 415 31.22 33.71 -6.37
CA SER A 415 30.23 33.20 -5.42
C SER A 415 30.00 31.68 -5.54
N TYR A 416 29.95 31.15 -6.76
CA TYR A 416 29.64 29.74 -7.02
C TYR A 416 30.12 29.27 -8.40
N ARG A 417 30.88 28.17 -8.46
CA ARG A 417 31.50 27.67 -9.71
C ARG A 417 31.05 26.27 -10.15
N ASN A 418 30.28 25.56 -9.33
CA ASN A 418 29.98 24.15 -9.53
C ASN A 418 28.71 23.98 -10.38
N VAL A 419 28.74 24.41 -11.64
CA VAL A 419 27.62 24.38 -12.60
C VAL A 419 28.04 23.74 -13.93
N ASP A 420 27.09 23.09 -14.61
CA ASP A 420 27.29 22.49 -15.95
C ASP A 420 26.00 22.62 -16.80
N HIS A 421 26.04 22.26 -18.09
CA HIS A 421 24.86 22.18 -18.94
C HIS A 421 23.91 21.06 -18.47
N GLY A 422 22.60 21.31 -18.59
CA GLY A 422 21.55 20.49 -18.00
C GLY A 422 20.49 19.99 -18.98
N TYR A 423 20.77 19.96 -20.29
CA TYR A 423 19.86 19.38 -21.29
C TYR A 423 19.82 17.85 -21.17
N ALA A 424 20.99 17.26 -20.94
CA ALA A 424 21.17 15.87 -20.59
C ALA A 424 21.77 15.77 -19.17
N ALA A 425 21.35 14.76 -18.42
CA ALA A 425 21.88 14.46 -17.10
C ALA A 425 22.19 12.98 -16.98
N THR A 426 23.13 12.63 -16.10
CA THR A 426 23.34 11.22 -15.78
C THR A 426 22.11 10.69 -15.06
N ILE A 427 21.77 9.42 -15.30
CA ILE A 427 20.67 8.74 -14.61
C ILE A 427 20.80 8.93 -13.09
N HIS A 428 22.03 8.88 -12.56
CA HIS A 428 22.33 9.17 -11.15
C HIS A 428 21.94 10.56 -10.67
N LYS A 429 22.25 11.61 -11.44
CA LYS A 429 21.94 13.00 -11.05
C LYS A 429 20.47 13.35 -11.23
N SER A 430 19.74 12.59 -12.05
CA SER A 430 18.30 12.76 -12.26
C SER A 430 17.44 12.19 -11.11
N GLN A 431 18.04 11.53 -10.12
CA GLN A 431 17.31 10.93 -9.02
C GLN A 431 16.50 11.98 -8.25
N GLY A 432 15.18 11.76 -8.16
CA GLY A 432 14.24 12.68 -7.52
C GLY A 432 13.66 13.75 -8.45
N SER A 433 14.16 13.89 -9.69
CA SER A 433 13.55 14.74 -10.71
C SER A 433 12.31 14.10 -11.33
N THR A 434 11.41 14.92 -11.86
CA THR A 434 10.20 14.52 -12.58
C THR A 434 9.98 15.53 -13.71
N VAL A 435 9.91 15.05 -14.94
CA VAL A 435 9.68 15.86 -16.13
C VAL A 435 8.54 15.30 -16.98
N ASP A 436 7.98 16.07 -17.89
CA ASP A 436 6.84 15.60 -18.70
C ASP A 436 7.27 14.53 -19.72
N ARG A 437 8.38 14.74 -20.44
CA ARG A 437 8.95 13.78 -21.39
C ARG A 437 10.44 13.52 -21.15
N THR A 438 10.83 12.25 -21.15
CA THR A 438 12.24 11.83 -21.05
C THR A 438 12.71 11.02 -22.25
N PHE A 439 13.98 11.18 -22.61
CA PHE A 439 14.67 10.39 -23.63
C PHE A 439 15.83 9.65 -22.97
N VAL A 440 15.88 8.32 -23.09
CA VAL A 440 16.86 7.49 -22.37
C VAL A 440 17.76 6.77 -23.36
N LEU A 441 19.07 6.99 -23.28
CA LEU A 441 20.05 6.20 -24.02
C LEU A 441 20.38 4.92 -23.24
N ALA A 442 19.98 3.77 -23.77
CA ALA A 442 20.30 2.45 -23.21
C ALA A 442 21.76 2.10 -23.47
N THR A 443 22.43 1.49 -22.49
CA THR A 443 23.80 0.97 -22.67
C THR A 443 23.92 -0.42 -22.06
N GLY A 444 24.81 -1.24 -22.62
CA GLY A 444 25.13 -2.57 -22.09
C GLY A 444 25.77 -2.59 -20.70
N MET A 445 25.92 -1.44 -20.02
CA MET A 445 26.36 -1.33 -18.63
C MET A 445 25.22 -0.96 -17.67
N MET A 446 24.03 -0.65 -18.19
CA MET A 446 22.86 -0.43 -17.36
C MET A 446 22.39 -1.74 -16.73
N ASP A 447 22.01 -1.62 -15.46
CA ASP A 447 21.40 -2.67 -14.67
C ASP A 447 19.90 -2.36 -14.45
N GLN A 448 19.21 -3.23 -13.71
CA GLN A 448 17.79 -3.05 -13.41
C GLN A 448 17.50 -1.75 -12.66
N HIS A 449 18.44 -1.28 -11.83
CA HIS A 449 18.26 -0.07 -11.01
C HIS A 449 18.34 1.19 -11.87
N LEU A 450 19.34 1.27 -12.75
CA LEU A 450 19.48 2.33 -13.75
C LEU A 450 18.31 2.35 -14.73
N THR A 451 17.83 1.17 -15.12
CA THR A 451 16.65 1.02 -15.99
C THR A 451 15.38 1.53 -15.31
N TYR A 452 15.11 1.10 -14.08
CA TYR A 452 13.95 1.60 -13.32
C TYR A 452 14.01 3.12 -13.09
N VAL A 453 15.17 3.64 -12.67
CA VAL A 453 15.35 5.06 -12.37
C VAL A 453 15.21 5.92 -13.62
N SER A 454 15.66 5.46 -14.79
CA SER A 454 15.52 6.20 -16.04
C SER A 454 14.09 6.15 -16.60
N MET A 455 13.48 4.96 -16.64
CA MET A 455 12.15 4.76 -17.23
C MET A 455 11.01 5.39 -16.41
N THR A 456 11.24 5.81 -15.17
CA THR A 456 10.19 6.36 -14.28
C THR A 456 10.25 7.88 -14.07
N ARG A 457 11.08 8.63 -14.81
CA ARG A 457 11.23 10.10 -14.67
C ARG A 457 10.13 10.92 -15.36
N HIS A 458 9.43 10.34 -16.33
CA HIS A 458 8.40 11.02 -17.11
C HIS A 458 7.05 11.14 -16.39
N ARG A 459 6.25 12.17 -16.74
CA ARG A 459 4.81 12.27 -16.44
C ARG A 459 3.96 11.79 -17.61
N ASP A 460 4.36 12.12 -18.83
CA ASP A 460 3.56 11.88 -20.03
C ASP A 460 4.14 10.77 -20.92
N ARG A 461 5.46 10.81 -21.19
CA ARG A 461 6.10 9.89 -22.14
C ARG A 461 7.58 9.66 -21.85
N VAL A 462 8.06 8.43 -22.04
CA VAL A 462 9.49 8.11 -22.11
C VAL A 462 9.76 7.30 -23.36
N ASP A 463 10.88 7.59 -24.03
CA ASP A 463 11.37 6.83 -25.18
C ASP A 463 12.76 6.26 -24.83
N LEU A 464 12.96 4.95 -25.02
CA LEU A 464 14.21 4.24 -24.73
C LEU A 464 14.91 3.88 -26.06
N TYR A 465 16.14 4.36 -26.22
CA TYR A 465 16.93 4.20 -27.44
C TYR A 465 18.05 3.19 -27.21
N ALA A 466 18.10 2.15 -28.03
CA ALA A 466 19.10 1.10 -27.95
C ALA A 466 19.90 1.01 -29.26
N ALA A 467 21.22 1.02 -29.14
CA ALA A 467 22.12 0.78 -30.27
C ALA A 467 22.42 -0.72 -30.39
N GLY A 468 22.16 -1.33 -31.54
CA GLY A 468 22.39 -2.76 -31.79
C GLY A 468 23.80 -3.20 -31.41
N GLU A 469 24.82 -2.40 -31.78
CA GLU A 469 26.23 -2.66 -31.45
C GLU A 469 26.52 -2.80 -29.93
N ASP A 470 25.78 -2.09 -29.07
CA ASP A 470 25.96 -2.13 -27.62
C ASP A 470 25.35 -3.40 -26.99
N PHE A 471 24.48 -4.10 -27.73
CA PHE A 471 23.71 -5.26 -27.27
C PHE A 471 23.97 -6.54 -28.07
N GLU A 472 24.91 -6.53 -29.02
CA GLU A 472 25.31 -7.72 -29.76
C GLU A 472 25.74 -8.88 -28.83
N PRO A 473 25.37 -10.13 -29.18
CA PRO A 473 25.80 -11.30 -28.43
C PRO A 473 27.32 -11.43 -28.55
N ARG A 474 28.03 -11.42 -27.42
CA ARG A 474 29.48 -11.66 -27.43
C ARG A 474 29.75 -13.04 -28.05
N PRO A 475 30.59 -13.16 -29.08
CA PRO A 475 31.03 -14.46 -29.55
C PRO A 475 31.86 -15.09 -28.43
N GLU A 476 31.30 -16.08 -27.73
CA GLU A 476 32.10 -16.94 -26.87
C GLU A 476 33.22 -17.56 -27.70
N TRP A 477 34.46 -17.49 -27.21
CA TRP A 477 35.65 -17.92 -27.93
C TRP A 477 35.52 -19.35 -28.48
N GLY A 478 35.36 -19.46 -29.80
CA GLY A 478 36.18 -20.37 -30.60
C GLY A 478 35.70 -21.80 -30.84
N ARG A 479 34.42 -22.15 -30.67
CA ARG A 479 33.86 -23.39 -31.25
C ARG A 479 32.44 -23.17 -31.78
N LYS A 480 32.21 -23.41 -33.07
CA LYS A 480 30.88 -23.79 -33.57
C LYS A 480 30.44 -24.98 -32.72
N LEU A 481 29.52 -24.79 -31.78
CA LEU A 481 28.95 -25.90 -31.02
C LEU A 481 28.33 -26.86 -32.05
N ARG A 482 28.93 -28.05 -32.22
CA ARG A 482 28.20 -29.17 -32.78
C ARG A 482 27.02 -29.38 -31.84
N ALA A 483 25.80 -29.35 -32.38
CA ALA A 483 24.60 -29.54 -31.58
C ALA A 483 24.77 -30.80 -30.73
N ASP A 484 24.65 -30.68 -29.41
CA ASP A 484 24.68 -31.83 -28.54
C ASP A 484 23.38 -32.60 -28.74
N HIS A 485 23.43 -33.62 -29.59
CA HIS A 485 22.26 -34.43 -29.91
C HIS A 485 21.70 -35.15 -28.67
N ALA A 486 22.46 -35.26 -27.57
CA ALA A 486 21.99 -35.80 -26.29
C ALA A 486 21.22 -34.77 -25.45
N ALA A 487 21.52 -33.47 -25.57
CA ALA A 487 20.74 -32.39 -24.96
C ALA A 487 19.41 -32.14 -25.70
N GLY A 488 19.37 -32.47 -26.99
CA GLY A 488 18.21 -32.37 -27.85
C GLY A 488 18.27 -31.12 -28.74
N VAL A 489 17.97 -31.31 -30.04
CA VAL A 489 17.92 -30.21 -31.01
C VAL A 489 16.49 -29.70 -31.06
N THR A 490 16.30 -28.42 -30.71
CA THR A 490 14.98 -27.80 -30.61
C THR A 490 14.78 -26.77 -31.71
N GLY A 491 13.71 -26.88 -32.49
CA GLY A 491 13.43 -25.94 -33.57
C GLY A 491 12.21 -26.32 -34.40
N GLU A 492 11.93 -25.54 -35.42
CA GLU A 492 10.85 -25.81 -36.39
C GLU A 492 11.22 -27.02 -37.25
N LEU A 493 10.33 -28.02 -37.31
CA LEU A 493 10.49 -29.15 -38.22
C LEU A 493 10.18 -28.68 -39.64
N VAL A 494 11.21 -28.53 -40.47
CA VAL A 494 11.08 -27.95 -41.82
C VAL A 494 10.69 -29.01 -42.83
N GLU A 495 11.35 -30.17 -42.76
CA GLU A 495 11.23 -31.20 -43.78
C GLU A 495 11.54 -32.58 -43.19
N THR A 496 10.79 -33.59 -43.63
CA THR A 496 11.07 -34.99 -43.34
C THR A 496 11.12 -35.80 -44.62
N GLY A 497 12.05 -36.76 -44.70
CA GLY A 497 12.23 -37.51 -45.94
C GLY A 497 13.09 -38.74 -45.81
N LYS A 498 13.30 -39.43 -46.93
CA LYS A 498 14.23 -40.53 -47.09
C LYS A 498 15.29 -40.09 -48.10
N ALA A 499 16.55 -40.13 -47.71
CA ALA A 499 17.65 -39.79 -48.59
C ALA A 499 18.87 -40.65 -48.28
N LYS A 500 19.80 -40.73 -49.23
CA LYS A 500 21.08 -41.40 -48.99
C LYS A 500 21.89 -40.60 -47.98
N PHE A 501 22.33 -41.26 -46.92
CA PHE A 501 23.19 -40.65 -45.88
C PHE A 501 24.54 -40.20 -46.46
N ARG A 502 25.01 -40.84 -47.53
CA ARG A 502 26.17 -40.44 -48.34
C ARG A 502 25.75 -40.34 -49.82
N PRO A 503 25.88 -39.16 -50.45
CA PRO A 503 25.48 -38.97 -51.84
C PRO A 503 26.26 -39.84 -52.85
N ASP A 504 27.52 -40.17 -52.55
CA ASP A 504 28.43 -40.87 -53.46
C ASP A 504 28.36 -42.42 -53.37
N ASP A 505 27.44 -42.96 -52.57
CA ASP A 505 27.29 -44.40 -52.33
C ASP A 505 26.08 -44.94 -53.11
N GLU A 506 26.31 -45.46 -54.31
CA GLU A 506 25.23 -45.95 -55.19
C GLU A 506 24.49 -47.15 -54.61
N ASP A 507 25.15 -47.97 -53.77
CA ASP A 507 24.64 -49.20 -53.19
C ASP A 507 24.02 -49.03 -51.77
N ALA A 508 23.99 -47.81 -51.22
CA ALA A 508 23.42 -47.55 -49.89
C ALA A 508 21.91 -47.31 -49.91
N ASP A 509 21.19 -47.98 -48.99
CA ASP A 509 19.74 -47.80 -48.77
C ASP A 509 19.38 -46.39 -48.26
N ASP A 510 18.22 -45.88 -48.67
CA ASP A 510 17.69 -44.61 -48.21
C ASP A 510 17.42 -44.60 -46.71
N SER A 511 17.99 -43.61 -46.01
CA SER A 511 17.84 -43.43 -44.57
C SER A 511 16.84 -42.30 -44.26
N PRO A 512 15.97 -42.46 -43.24
CA PRO A 512 15.08 -41.38 -42.82
C PRO A 512 15.86 -40.21 -42.19
N TYR A 513 15.48 -38.99 -42.55
CA TYR A 513 15.96 -37.74 -41.94
C TYR A 513 14.83 -36.80 -41.53
N ALA A 514 15.17 -35.89 -40.62
CA ALA A 514 14.35 -34.76 -40.21
C ALA A 514 15.22 -33.50 -40.12
N ASP A 515 14.81 -32.43 -40.81
CA ASP A 515 15.48 -31.13 -40.80
C ASP A 515 14.81 -30.22 -39.75
N VAL A 516 15.57 -29.80 -38.73
CA VAL A 516 15.09 -28.93 -37.65
C VAL A 516 15.79 -27.59 -37.73
N LYS A 517 15.02 -26.50 -37.92
CA LYS A 517 15.51 -25.12 -37.95
C LYS A 517 15.44 -24.51 -36.55
N THR A 518 16.61 -24.26 -35.94
CA THR A 518 16.72 -23.58 -34.64
C THR A 518 16.31 -22.11 -34.75
N ASP A 519 15.97 -21.48 -33.61
CA ASP A 519 15.57 -20.07 -33.56
C ASP A 519 16.70 -19.10 -34.02
N ASP A 520 17.96 -19.56 -34.03
CA ASP A 520 19.12 -18.86 -34.59
C ASP A 520 19.18 -18.94 -36.14
N GLY A 521 18.18 -19.54 -36.78
CA GLY A 521 18.05 -19.69 -38.23
C GLY A 521 18.84 -20.84 -38.86
N THR A 522 19.58 -21.62 -38.07
CA THR A 522 20.40 -22.74 -38.57
C THR A 522 19.56 -24.01 -38.75
N VAL A 523 19.71 -24.71 -39.88
CA VAL A 523 19.01 -25.97 -40.14
C VAL A 523 19.91 -27.15 -39.77
N HIS A 524 19.42 -28.03 -38.89
CA HIS A 524 20.09 -29.25 -38.46
C HIS A 524 19.41 -30.48 -39.06
N ARG A 525 20.10 -31.19 -39.97
CA ARG A 525 19.65 -32.46 -40.53
C ARG A 525 20.00 -33.63 -39.63
N LEU A 526 18.99 -34.28 -39.05
CA LEU A 526 19.13 -35.40 -38.13
C LEU A 526 18.74 -36.71 -38.82
N TRP A 527 19.49 -37.78 -38.54
CA TRP A 527 19.32 -39.08 -39.21
C TRP A 527 19.08 -40.20 -38.19
N GLY A 528 18.11 -41.08 -38.46
CA GLY A 528 17.82 -42.22 -37.60
C GLY A 528 16.62 -43.05 -38.05
N VAL A 529 16.73 -44.37 -37.92
CA VAL A 529 15.69 -45.34 -38.34
C VAL A 529 14.42 -45.23 -37.50
N SER A 530 14.57 -44.76 -36.26
CA SER A 530 13.47 -44.50 -35.32
C SER A 530 12.77 -43.15 -35.51
N LEU A 531 13.31 -42.22 -36.33
CA LEU A 531 12.74 -40.88 -36.50
C LEU A 531 11.28 -40.90 -37.00
N PRO A 532 10.91 -41.66 -38.05
CA PRO A 532 9.52 -41.69 -38.51
C PRO A 532 8.57 -42.17 -37.41
N LYS A 533 8.96 -43.24 -36.70
CA LYS A 533 8.18 -43.78 -35.58
C LYS A 533 8.09 -42.79 -34.41
N ALA A 534 9.18 -42.11 -34.08
CA ALA A 534 9.22 -41.13 -33.00
C ALA A 534 8.36 -39.88 -33.29
N LEU A 535 8.34 -39.43 -34.54
CA LEU A 535 7.51 -38.32 -35.00
C LEU A 535 6.02 -38.70 -35.02
N ASP A 536 5.69 -39.92 -35.48
CA ASP A 536 4.33 -40.46 -35.45
C ASP A 536 3.81 -40.67 -34.02
N ASP A 537 4.62 -41.28 -33.15
CA ASP A 537 4.29 -41.51 -31.73
C ASP A 537 4.03 -40.19 -30.98
N ALA A 538 4.72 -39.12 -31.38
CA ALA A 538 4.57 -37.77 -30.82
C ALA A 538 3.53 -36.89 -31.56
N VAL A 539 2.95 -37.39 -32.66
CA VAL A 539 1.96 -36.69 -33.51
C VAL A 539 2.48 -35.32 -33.97
N ILE A 540 3.69 -35.29 -34.50
CA ILE A 540 4.39 -34.08 -34.96
C ILE A 540 4.16 -33.88 -36.45
N LEU A 541 3.83 -32.64 -36.86
CA LEU A 541 3.68 -32.25 -38.26
C LEU A 541 4.81 -31.30 -38.69
N GLU A 542 5.05 -31.20 -40.00
CA GLU A 542 5.93 -30.18 -40.56
C GLU A 542 5.41 -28.78 -40.20
N GLY A 543 6.31 -27.91 -39.72
CA GLY A 543 6.01 -26.59 -39.16
C GLY A 543 5.86 -26.54 -37.63
N ASP A 544 5.77 -27.69 -36.94
CA ASP A 544 5.74 -27.72 -35.47
C ASP A 544 7.14 -27.42 -34.88
N THR A 545 7.17 -26.82 -33.68
CA THR A 545 8.40 -26.71 -32.90
C THR A 545 8.64 -27.98 -32.11
N VAL A 546 9.73 -28.67 -32.43
CA VAL A 546 10.04 -30.02 -31.96
C VAL A 546 11.38 -30.02 -31.25
N THR A 547 11.51 -30.85 -30.22
CA THR A 547 12.81 -31.24 -29.68
C THR A 547 13.07 -32.69 -30.03
N LEU A 548 14.11 -32.92 -30.83
CA LEU A 548 14.62 -34.24 -31.18
C LEU A 548 15.84 -34.55 -30.33
N ARG A 549 15.72 -35.52 -29.42
CA ARG A 549 16.78 -35.95 -28.52
C ARG A 549 17.24 -37.37 -28.86
N LYS A 550 18.55 -37.59 -28.87
CA LYS A 550 19.14 -38.92 -29.08
C LYS A 550 19.15 -39.68 -27.74
N ASP A 551 18.25 -40.64 -27.59
CA ASP A 551 18.07 -41.42 -26.35
C ASP A 551 18.82 -42.77 -26.35
N GLY A 552 19.41 -43.18 -27.48
CA GLY A 552 20.20 -44.41 -27.55
C GLY A 552 20.72 -44.76 -28.93
N VAL A 553 21.19 -46.01 -29.08
CA VAL A 553 21.70 -46.59 -30.33
C VAL A 553 21.20 -48.03 -30.42
N GLU A 554 20.62 -48.41 -31.57
CA GLU A 554 20.10 -49.74 -31.87
C GLU A 554 21.02 -50.43 -32.90
N ARG A 555 21.34 -51.70 -32.67
CA ARG A 555 22.20 -52.49 -33.56
C ARG A 555 21.37 -53.11 -34.68
N VAL A 556 21.66 -52.73 -35.92
CA VAL A 556 20.97 -53.23 -37.12
C VAL A 556 21.99 -53.91 -38.03
N ASN A 557 21.67 -55.11 -38.52
CA ASN A 557 22.49 -55.80 -39.51
C ASN A 557 22.27 -55.15 -40.88
N VAL A 558 23.33 -54.64 -41.50
CA VAL A 558 23.29 -54.03 -42.84
C VAL A 558 24.22 -54.82 -43.75
N GLN A 559 23.74 -55.16 -44.95
CA GLN A 559 24.57 -55.78 -45.99
C GLN A 559 25.38 -54.69 -46.68
N ILE A 560 26.69 -54.76 -46.57
CA ILE A 560 27.61 -53.80 -47.21
C ILE A 560 28.24 -54.50 -48.41
N ALA A 561 28.12 -53.90 -49.59
CA ALA A 561 28.81 -54.37 -50.79
C ALA A 561 30.29 -53.97 -50.71
N ILE A 562 31.17 -54.96 -50.50
CA ILE A 562 32.62 -54.77 -50.56
C ILE A 562 33.05 -55.09 -51.99
N VAL A 563 33.51 -54.07 -52.70
CA VAL A 563 34.13 -54.22 -54.01
C VAL A 563 35.59 -54.59 -53.81
N ASP A 564 35.97 -55.77 -54.30
CA ASP A 564 37.35 -56.24 -54.28
C ASP A 564 38.19 -55.42 -55.28
N GLN A 565 39.24 -54.73 -54.80
CA GLN A 565 39.99 -53.73 -55.58
C GLN A 565 40.77 -54.32 -56.76
N GLU A 566 41.00 -55.64 -56.79
CA GLU A 566 41.70 -56.32 -57.89
C GLU A 566 40.76 -56.96 -58.93
N THR A 567 39.49 -57.21 -58.60
CA THR A 567 38.57 -57.98 -59.46
C THR A 567 37.26 -57.28 -59.81
N GLY A 568 36.89 -56.20 -59.12
CA GLY A 568 35.65 -55.44 -59.36
C GLY A 568 34.35 -56.18 -59.02
N GLN A 569 34.42 -57.40 -58.44
CA GLN A 569 33.25 -58.16 -58.02
C GLN A 569 32.72 -57.67 -56.67
N LYS A 570 31.41 -57.42 -56.58
CA LYS A 570 30.70 -56.98 -55.37
C LYS A 570 30.42 -58.19 -54.45
N ARG A 571 31.02 -58.20 -53.25
CA ARG A 571 30.75 -59.21 -52.20
C ARG A 571 29.93 -58.56 -51.08
N TYR A 572 28.73 -59.07 -50.82
CA TYR A 572 27.88 -58.57 -49.74
C TYR A 572 28.27 -59.21 -48.41
N GLU A 573 28.65 -58.40 -47.43
CA GLU A 573 28.97 -58.84 -46.06
C GLU A 573 27.95 -58.24 -45.08
N GLU A 574 27.32 -59.08 -44.25
CA GLU A 574 26.44 -58.61 -43.17
C GLU A 574 27.28 -58.06 -42.02
N ARG A 575 27.19 -56.75 -41.79
CA ARG A 575 27.82 -56.07 -40.65
C ARG A 575 26.77 -55.51 -39.71
N GLN A 576 27.01 -55.66 -38.41
CA GLN A 576 26.22 -54.97 -37.40
C GLN A 576 26.62 -53.49 -37.37
N VAL A 577 25.65 -52.60 -37.55
CA VAL A 577 25.86 -51.15 -37.54
C VAL A 577 24.96 -50.50 -36.52
N ASP A 578 25.55 -49.60 -35.74
CA ASP A 578 24.90 -48.83 -34.69
C ASP A 578 24.08 -47.67 -35.29
N ARG A 579 22.76 -47.67 -35.12
CA ARG A 579 21.84 -46.62 -35.63
C ARG A 579 21.24 -45.83 -34.47
N ASN A 580 21.18 -44.49 -34.60
CA ASN A 580 20.69 -43.62 -33.53
C ASN A 580 19.19 -43.82 -33.26
N VAL A 581 18.83 -43.94 -31.98
CA VAL A 581 17.45 -43.92 -31.50
C VAL A 581 17.09 -42.52 -31.06
N TRP A 582 16.03 -41.97 -31.64
CA TRP A 582 15.55 -40.62 -31.38
C TRP A 582 14.23 -40.66 -30.62
N THR A 583 14.07 -39.74 -29.68
CA THR A 583 12.78 -39.37 -29.12
C THR A 583 12.41 -37.98 -29.58
N ALA A 584 11.17 -37.84 -30.01
CA ALA A 584 10.61 -36.57 -30.44
C ALA A 584 9.62 -36.07 -29.39
N SER A 585 9.68 -34.79 -29.10
CA SER A 585 8.71 -34.12 -28.23
C SER A 585 8.24 -32.84 -28.91
N ARG A 586 6.91 -32.67 -28.99
CA ARG A 586 6.30 -31.46 -29.52
C ARG A 586 6.23 -30.40 -28.44
N ILE A 587 6.91 -29.28 -28.63
CA ILE A 587 6.88 -28.13 -27.71
C ILE A 587 5.72 -27.21 -28.06
N GLU A 588 5.58 -26.87 -29.34
CA GLU A 588 4.61 -25.89 -29.82
C GLU A 588 4.11 -26.29 -31.20
N THR A 589 2.81 -26.10 -31.46
CA THR A 589 2.24 -26.32 -32.80
C THR A 589 2.57 -25.17 -33.74
N ALA A 590 2.55 -25.41 -35.04
CA ALA A 590 2.75 -24.36 -36.05
C ALA A 590 1.83 -23.14 -35.85
N GLU A 591 0.55 -23.38 -35.52
CA GLU A 591 -0.44 -22.32 -35.21
C GLU A 591 -0.07 -21.53 -33.95
N ALA A 592 0.39 -22.21 -32.89
CA ALA A 592 0.80 -21.57 -31.65
C ALA A 592 2.08 -20.73 -31.82
N ARG A 593 3.06 -21.23 -32.60
CA ARG A 593 4.27 -20.48 -32.98
C ARG A 593 3.90 -19.22 -33.75
N GLN A 594 3.01 -19.30 -34.74
CA GLN A 594 2.51 -18.12 -35.45
C GLN A 594 1.76 -17.14 -34.54
N ASP A 595 0.98 -17.63 -33.57
CA ASP A 595 0.31 -16.77 -32.58
C ASP A 595 1.32 -16.09 -31.63
N ARG A 596 2.38 -16.80 -31.23
CA ARG A 596 3.51 -16.23 -30.46
C ARG A 596 4.22 -15.16 -31.26
N THR A 597 4.66 -15.45 -32.49
CA THR A 597 5.33 -14.49 -33.37
C THR A 597 4.48 -13.24 -33.61
N ARG A 598 3.15 -13.40 -33.76
CA ARG A 598 2.24 -12.26 -33.94
C ARG A 598 2.05 -11.46 -32.65
N ARG A 599 2.02 -12.12 -31.48
CA ARG A 599 2.00 -11.45 -30.17
C ARG A 599 3.32 -10.77 -29.83
N GLU A 600 4.43 -11.21 -30.39
CA GLU A 600 5.76 -10.67 -30.11
C GLU A 600 6.26 -9.74 -31.22
N SER A 601 5.46 -9.54 -32.28
CA SER A 601 5.83 -8.74 -33.46
C SER A 601 6.05 -7.25 -33.19
N HIS A 602 5.56 -6.73 -32.06
CA HIS A 602 5.81 -5.36 -31.61
C HIS A 602 7.18 -5.19 -30.92
N ARG A 603 7.87 -6.29 -30.59
CA ARG A 603 9.18 -6.23 -29.94
C ARG A 603 10.27 -5.98 -30.99
N PRO A 604 11.22 -5.06 -30.75
CA PRO A 604 12.38 -4.87 -31.61
C PRO A 604 13.31 -6.09 -31.56
N ASP A 605 14.20 -6.23 -32.55
CA ASP A 605 15.06 -7.41 -32.67
C ASP A 605 16.04 -7.51 -31.50
N VAL A 606 16.51 -6.35 -31.00
CA VAL A 606 17.36 -6.25 -29.80
C VAL A 606 16.62 -6.50 -28.48
N PHE A 607 15.30 -6.73 -28.47
CA PHE A 607 14.50 -6.80 -27.23
C PHE A 607 15.01 -7.87 -26.26
N LYS A 608 15.32 -9.08 -26.74
CA LYS A 608 15.81 -10.17 -25.89
C LYS A 608 17.14 -9.81 -25.21
N GLN A 609 18.05 -9.21 -25.97
CA GLN A 609 19.37 -8.78 -25.48
C GLN A 609 19.24 -7.60 -24.52
N LEU A 610 18.35 -6.64 -24.81
CA LEU A 610 17.99 -5.55 -23.92
C LEU A 610 17.48 -6.08 -22.59
N VAL A 611 16.55 -7.03 -22.61
CA VAL A 611 16.02 -7.66 -21.39
C VAL A 611 17.15 -8.35 -20.62
N GLU A 612 17.98 -9.15 -21.28
CA GLU A 612 19.10 -9.84 -20.62
C GLU A 612 20.06 -8.85 -19.94
N ARG A 613 20.42 -7.75 -20.61
CA ARG A 613 21.37 -6.76 -20.09
C ARG A 613 20.75 -5.84 -19.05
N LEU A 614 19.57 -5.30 -19.32
CA LEU A 614 18.89 -4.32 -18.45
C LEU A 614 18.23 -4.97 -17.23
N SER A 615 17.98 -6.28 -17.26
CA SER A 615 17.48 -7.03 -16.09
C SER A 615 18.60 -7.51 -15.15
N ARG A 616 19.88 -7.26 -15.48
CA ARG A 616 20.98 -7.62 -14.56
C ARG A 616 20.77 -6.92 -13.23
N SER A 617 20.93 -7.69 -12.15
CA SER A 617 20.60 -7.21 -10.81
C SER A 617 21.35 -5.91 -10.45
N GLY A 618 22.62 -5.77 -10.88
CA GLY A 618 23.47 -4.60 -10.60
C GLY A 618 23.66 -4.28 -9.11
N ALA A 619 23.04 -5.07 -8.26
CA ALA A 619 22.87 -4.79 -6.87
C ALA A 619 24.13 -5.24 -6.15
N LYS A 620 24.67 -4.39 -5.27
CA LYS A 620 25.92 -4.69 -4.56
C LYS A 620 25.79 -6.00 -3.80
N THR A 621 26.72 -6.92 -4.02
CA THR A 621 26.73 -8.20 -3.32
C THR A 621 27.14 -8.00 -1.88
N THR A 622 26.35 -8.51 -0.96
CA THR A 622 26.66 -8.62 0.46
C THR A 622 27.09 -10.05 0.78
N THR A 623 27.80 -10.28 1.89
CA THR A 623 28.14 -11.64 2.34
C THR A 623 26.92 -12.54 2.54
N LEU A 624 25.74 -11.93 2.70
CA LEU A 624 24.44 -12.57 2.84
C LEU A 624 23.84 -13.05 1.49
N ASP A 625 24.40 -12.65 0.35
CA ASP A 625 23.92 -13.03 -0.99
C ASP A 625 24.56 -14.33 -1.51
N PHE A 626 25.68 -14.76 -0.91
CA PHE A 626 26.41 -15.98 -1.27
C PHE A 626 26.03 -17.20 -0.42
N GLU A 627 25.07 -17.06 0.50
CA GLU A 627 24.63 -18.09 1.45
C GLU A 627 24.15 -19.40 0.76
N SER A 628 23.60 -19.28 -0.45
CA SER A 628 23.07 -20.39 -1.26
C SER A 628 24.03 -20.88 -2.36
N GLU A 629 25.17 -20.23 -2.59
CA GLU A 629 26.05 -20.53 -3.74
C GLU A 629 26.93 -21.76 -3.48
N ALA A 630 26.94 -22.71 -4.41
CA ALA A 630 27.57 -24.02 -4.24
C ALA A 630 29.08 -23.94 -3.96
N GLY A 631 29.80 -22.96 -4.52
CA GLY A 631 31.23 -22.74 -4.27
C GLY A 631 31.52 -22.23 -2.85
N TYR A 632 30.72 -21.27 -2.37
CA TYR A 632 30.81 -20.77 -0.99
C TYR A 632 30.42 -21.85 0.02
N ARG A 633 29.39 -22.65 -0.30
CA ARG A 633 29.01 -23.84 0.47
C ARG A 633 30.08 -24.91 0.47
N ALA A 634 30.72 -25.18 -0.65
CA ALA A 634 31.82 -26.14 -0.73
C ALA A 634 33.02 -25.68 0.11
N GLN A 635 33.32 -24.38 0.12
CA GLN A 635 34.39 -23.82 0.95
C GLN A 635 34.02 -23.79 2.44
N ALA A 636 32.76 -23.49 2.77
CA ALA A 636 32.22 -23.59 4.13
C ALA A 636 32.12 -25.05 4.61
N GLN A 637 31.82 -25.99 3.72
CA GLN A 637 31.78 -27.43 3.96
C GLN A 637 33.18 -28.02 4.08
N ASP A 638 34.16 -27.59 3.28
CA ASP A 638 35.57 -28.01 3.40
C ASP A 638 36.19 -27.47 4.69
N PHE A 639 35.85 -26.23 5.05
CA PHE A 639 36.16 -25.65 6.36
C PHE A 639 35.52 -26.44 7.52
N ALA A 640 34.25 -26.87 7.37
CA ALA A 640 33.56 -27.73 8.32
C ALA A 640 34.19 -29.14 8.40
N ARG A 641 34.63 -29.70 7.26
CA ARG A 641 35.24 -31.04 7.15
C ARG A 641 36.60 -31.11 7.83
N ARG A 642 37.48 -30.12 7.62
CA ARG A 642 38.80 -30.02 8.27
C ARG A 642 38.74 -29.82 9.79
N ARG A 643 37.57 -29.55 10.33
CA ARG A 643 37.31 -29.30 11.76
C ARG A 643 36.34 -30.30 12.40
N GLY A 644 36.01 -31.40 11.72
CA GLY A 644 35.18 -32.48 12.26
C GLY A 644 33.68 -32.17 12.34
N ILE A 645 33.17 -31.20 11.58
CA ILE A 645 31.81 -30.66 11.65
C ILE A 645 30.93 -31.22 10.51
N GLU A 646 30.97 -32.53 10.26
CA GLU A 646 30.29 -33.14 9.10
C GLU A 646 28.75 -33.18 9.25
N HIS A 647 28.23 -33.26 10.48
CA HIS A 647 26.79 -33.40 10.76
C HIS A 647 25.94 -32.11 10.65
N LEU A 648 26.57 -30.94 10.47
CA LEU A 648 25.85 -29.66 10.31
C LEU A 648 25.50 -29.33 8.86
N SER A 649 26.18 -29.95 7.89
CA SER A 649 25.87 -29.76 6.45
C SER A 649 24.49 -30.32 6.05
N LEU A 650 24.05 -31.41 6.70
CA LEU A 650 22.71 -32.00 6.55
C LEU A 650 21.60 -31.12 7.14
N ALA A 651 21.90 -30.28 8.13
CA ALA A 651 20.90 -29.38 8.75
C ALA A 651 20.87 -27.97 8.15
N ALA A 652 21.92 -27.57 7.44
CA ALA A 652 21.91 -26.36 6.61
C ALA A 652 20.95 -26.52 5.42
N ALA A 653 20.80 -27.74 4.88
CA ALA A 653 19.81 -28.06 3.84
C ALA A 653 18.36 -27.94 4.35
N GLU A 654 18.07 -28.31 5.61
CA GLU A 654 16.75 -28.11 6.23
C GLU A 654 16.46 -26.63 6.59
N MET A 655 17.48 -25.86 6.96
CA MET A 655 17.32 -24.42 7.28
C MET A 655 17.04 -23.57 6.04
N GLU A 656 17.58 -23.93 4.88
CA GLU A 656 17.36 -23.21 3.62
C GLU A 656 15.91 -23.33 3.11
N GLU A 657 15.26 -24.46 3.41
CA GLU A 657 13.83 -24.72 3.13
C GLU A 657 12.88 -23.97 4.08
N SER A 658 13.38 -23.52 5.23
CA SER A 658 12.65 -22.73 6.24
C SER A 658 12.78 -21.21 5.99
N LEU A 659 13.93 -20.78 5.47
CA LEU A 659 14.18 -19.38 5.11
C LEU A 659 13.41 -18.97 3.83
N SER A 660 13.34 -19.83 2.82
CA SER A 660 12.52 -19.62 1.61
C SER A 660 11.01 -19.48 1.91
N ARG A 661 10.49 -20.19 2.92
CA ARG A 661 9.10 -20.04 3.42
C ARG A 661 8.83 -18.67 4.08
N ARG A 662 9.84 -18.04 4.70
CA ARG A 662 9.72 -16.71 5.30
C ARG A 662 9.63 -15.59 4.25
N TRP A 663 10.27 -15.76 3.09
CA TRP A 663 10.24 -14.76 2.01
C TRP A 663 8.89 -14.70 1.30
N GLY A 664 8.17 -15.83 1.18
CA GLY A 664 6.77 -15.85 0.71
C GLY A 664 5.78 -15.13 1.64
N TRP A 665 6.02 -15.17 2.95
CA TRP A 665 5.20 -14.47 3.97
C TRP A 665 5.44 -12.95 3.98
N ILE A 666 6.68 -12.53 3.72
CA ILE A 666 7.06 -11.13 3.57
C ILE A 666 6.46 -10.51 2.29
N ALA A 667 6.44 -11.24 1.18
CA ALA A 667 5.79 -10.82 -0.05
C ALA A 667 4.27 -10.64 0.11
N ALA A 668 3.60 -11.47 0.92
CA ALA A 668 2.18 -11.32 1.25
C ALA A 668 1.89 -10.12 2.19
N LYS A 669 2.86 -9.70 3.00
CA LYS A 669 2.74 -8.50 3.85
C LYS A 669 2.94 -7.19 3.07
N ARG A 670 3.73 -7.22 2.00
CA ARG A 670 3.91 -6.10 1.05
C ARG A 670 2.55 -5.62 0.52
N GLU A 671 1.63 -6.54 0.25
CA GLU A 671 0.26 -6.26 -0.22
C GLU A 671 -0.68 -5.73 0.88
N GLN A 672 -0.50 -6.16 2.14
CA GLN A 672 -1.28 -5.64 3.28
C GLN A 672 -0.86 -4.24 3.68
N VAL A 673 0.43 -3.92 3.57
CA VAL A 673 0.93 -2.58 3.86
C VAL A 673 0.77 -1.65 2.66
N GLU A 674 0.76 -2.15 1.40
CA GLU A 674 0.17 -1.43 0.25
C GLU A 674 -1.29 -1.06 0.53
N LYS A 675 -2.12 -1.98 1.04
CA LYS A 675 -3.53 -1.69 1.39
C LYS A 675 -3.67 -0.76 2.61
N LEU A 676 -2.72 -0.76 3.54
CA LEU A 676 -2.73 0.12 4.72
C LEU A 676 -2.21 1.52 4.40
N TRP A 677 -1.22 1.63 3.50
CA TRP A 677 -0.70 2.90 2.99
C TRP A 677 -1.57 3.44 1.85
N GLU A 678 -2.32 2.61 1.11
CA GLU A 678 -3.44 3.07 0.28
C GLU A 678 -4.59 3.58 1.17
N ARG A 679 -4.87 2.96 2.31
CA ARG A 679 -5.88 3.47 3.27
C ARG A 679 -5.42 4.71 4.04
N ALA A 680 -4.13 4.83 4.38
CA ALA A 680 -3.57 6.02 5.03
C ALA A 680 -3.23 7.14 4.04
N SER A 681 -2.87 6.84 2.79
CA SER A 681 -2.79 7.81 1.67
C SER A 681 -4.17 8.18 1.16
N ALA A 682 -5.15 7.30 1.28
CA ALA A 682 -6.55 7.67 1.11
C ALA A 682 -7.04 8.47 2.33
N ALA A 683 -6.56 8.27 3.55
CA ALA A 683 -7.00 9.09 4.69
C ALA A 683 -6.31 10.46 4.76
N LEU A 684 -4.99 10.55 4.54
CA LEU A 684 -4.21 11.81 4.47
C LEU A 684 -4.35 12.50 3.11
N GLY A 685 -4.45 11.73 2.02
CA GLY A 685 -4.82 12.25 0.71
C GLY A 685 -6.29 12.64 0.63
N PHE A 686 -7.26 11.96 1.26
CA PHE A 686 -8.63 12.52 1.33
C PHE A 686 -8.78 13.64 2.37
N ALA A 687 -7.75 14.00 3.15
CA ALA A 687 -7.75 15.22 3.97
C ALA A 687 -7.09 16.39 3.23
N ILE A 688 -5.94 16.17 2.58
CA ILE A 688 -5.17 17.21 1.87
C ILE A 688 -5.62 17.39 0.39
N GLU A 689 -6.22 16.36 -0.21
CA GLU A 689 -6.74 16.38 -1.59
C GLU A 689 -8.26 16.57 -1.65
N ARG A 690 -8.96 16.51 -0.51
CA ARG A 690 -10.34 16.99 -0.39
C ARG A 690 -10.42 18.49 -0.13
N GLU A 691 -9.38 19.10 0.44
CA GLU A 691 -9.20 20.57 0.41
C GLU A 691 -8.78 21.07 -0.99
N ARG A 692 -8.15 20.23 -1.83
CA ARG A 692 -7.74 20.60 -3.19
C ARG A 692 -8.77 20.31 -4.28
N ARG A 693 -9.65 19.30 -4.11
CA ARG A 693 -10.74 19.00 -5.08
C ARG A 693 -11.96 19.92 -4.99
N VAL A 694 -11.99 20.86 -4.04
CA VAL A 694 -12.98 21.94 -4.02
C VAL A 694 -12.49 23.17 -4.80
N ALA A 695 -11.22 23.21 -5.22
CA ALA A 695 -10.67 24.26 -6.06
C ALA A 695 -9.94 23.66 -7.26
N TYR A 696 -10.73 23.27 -8.27
CA TYR A 696 -10.43 23.03 -9.70
C TYR A 696 -11.15 21.78 -10.22
N ASN A 697 -12.41 21.97 -10.60
CA ASN A 697 -12.94 21.60 -11.93
C ASN A 697 -14.43 22.01 -11.96
N GLU A 698 -14.66 23.28 -12.27
CA GLU A 698 -15.78 23.66 -13.14
C GLU A 698 -15.45 23.08 -14.53
N GLU A 699 -16.16 22.05 -14.97
CA GLU A 699 -16.76 21.95 -16.30
C GLU A 699 -17.23 20.52 -16.63
N ARG A 700 -18.47 20.47 -17.13
CA ARG A 700 -19.21 19.35 -17.73
C ARG A 700 -19.69 18.22 -16.83
N THR A 701 -20.86 18.46 -16.25
CA THR A 701 -22.02 17.61 -16.55
C THR A 701 -23.22 18.53 -16.75
N GLU A 702 -23.60 18.75 -18.01
CA GLU A 702 -24.86 19.41 -18.33
C GLU A 702 -25.99 18.59 -17.72
N SER A 703 -26.78 19.26 -16.89
CA SER A 703 -28.06 18.81 -16.39
C SER A 703 -29.03 18.64 -17.57
N HIS A 704 -29.43 17.40 -17.87
CA HIS A 704 -30.72 17.18 -18.50
C HIS A 704 -31.81 17.54 -17.49
N VAL A 705 -32.36 18.75 -17.67
CA VAL A 705 -33.62 19.17 -17.08
C VAL A 705 -34.73 18.38 -17.77
N VAL A 706 -35.40 17.49 -17.03
CA VAL A 706 -36.77 17.11 -17.37
C VAL A 706 -37.67 17.85 -16.40
N SER A 707 -38.22 18.96 -16.89
CA SER A 707 -39.35 19.65 -16.28
C SER A 707 -40.62 18.92 -16.68
N GLY A 708 -41.50 18.67 -15.72
CA GLY A 708 -42.91 18.38 -15.94
C GLY A 708 -43.30 16.92 -16.21
N ALA A 709 -43.62 16.19 -15.15
CA ALA A 709 -44.65 15.15 -15.21
C ALA A 709 -45.36 15.04 -13.85
N SER A 710 -46.66 15.32 -13.86
CA SER A 710 -47.59 15.17 -12.76
C SER A 710 -47.68 13.73 -12.28
N ALA A 711 -47.90 13.58 -10.97
CA ALA A 711 -48.52 12.44 -10.27
C ALA A 711 -48.86 11.20 -11.13
N GLY A 712 -48.00 10.19 -11.04
CA GLY A 712 -48.28 8.80 -11.38
C GLY A 712 -47.58 7.91 -10.36
N GLU A 713 -48.36 7.18 -9.56
CA GLU A 713 -47.95 6.45 -8.35
C GLU A 713 -46.84 5.41 -8.57
N ALA A 714 -45.58 5.81 -8.42
CA ALA A 714 -44.49 4.87 -8.15
C ALA A 714 -44.58 4.44 -6.67
N HIS A 715 -44.98 3.19 -6.41
CA HIS A 715 -45.28 2.65 -5.08
C HIS A 715 -44.03 2.61 -4.17
N SER A 716 -43.80 3.67 -3.41
CA SER A 716 -42.72 3.79 -2.40
C SER A 716 -43.32 4.15 -1.04
N LEU A 717 -42.85 3.50 0.04
CA LEU A 717 -43.24 3.85 1.41
C LEU A 717 -42.72 5.23 1.81
N ILE A 718 -41.51 5.57 1.35
CA ILE A 718 -40.97 6.93 1.39
C ILE A 718 -40.40 7.26 0.01
N PRO A 719 -40.96 8.26 -0.71
CA PRO A 719 -40.44 8.68 -2.00
C PRO A 719 -39.05 9.33 -1.86
N PRO A 720 -38.25 9.35 -2.94
CA PRO A 720 -37.00 10.10 -2.96
C PRO A 720 -37.32 11.60 -2.88
N THR A 721 -36.71 12.29 -1.90
CA THR A 721 -36.91 13.74 -1.75
C THR A 721 -35.86 14.46 -2.59
N THR A 722 -36.25 14.90 -3.78
CA THR A 722 -35.38 15.64 -4.72
C THR A 722 -35.65 17.16 -4.73
N GLY A 723 -36.83 17.59 -4.28
CA GLY A 723 -37.20 18.99 -4.13
C GLY A 723 -37.18 19.44 -2.67
N PHE A 724 -36.46 20.52 -2.37
CA PHE A 724 -36.41 21.16 -1.06
C PHE A 724 -36.92 22.59 -1.18
N VAL A 725 -37.76 23.03 -0.24
CA VAL A 725 -38.37 24.37 -0.25
C VAL A 725 -37.33 25.49 -0.10
N ARG A 726 -36.20 25.18 0.57
CA ARG A 726 -35.12 26.12 0.86
C ARG A 726 -33.81 25.65 0.24
N SER A 727 -32.93 26.60 -0.06
CA SER A 727 -31.60 26.29 -0.58
C SER A 727 -30.77 25.53 0.47
N VAL A 728 -29.74 24.81 0.02
CA VAL A 728 -28.84 24.07 0.90
C VAL A 728 -28.21 25.02 1.94
N GLU A 729 -27.82 26.22 1.50
CA GLU A 729 -27.20 27.23 2.34
C GLU A 729 -28.17 27.73 3.41
N GLN A 730 -29.47 27.88 3.09
CA GLN A 730 -30.47 28.33 4.06
C GLN A 730 -30.71 27.28 5.15
N ASP A 731 -30.88 26.02 4.79
CA ASP A 731 -31.09 24.94 5.78
C ASP A 731 -29.83 24.67 6.61
N ALA A 732 -28.64 24.75 6.00
CA ALA A 732 -27.38 24.66 6.72
C ALA A 732 -27.22 25.78 7.75
N ARG A 733 -27.59 27.02 7.40
CA ARG A 733 -27.59 28.16 8.34
C ARG A 733 -28.56 27.94 9.50
N LEU A 734 -29.78 27.48 9.22
CA LEU A 734 -30.77 27.18 10.25
C LEU A 734 -30.28 26.08 11.20
N ALA A 735 -29.73 24.99 10.66
CA ALA A 735 -29.17 23.89 11.44
C ALA A 735 -27.97 24.32 12.31
N GLN A 736 -27.19 25.29 11.83
CA GLN A 736 -26.09 25.88 12.57
C GLN A 736 -26.59 26.77 13.71
N HIS A 737 -27.61 27.60 13.46
CA HIS A 737 -28.25 28.42 14.49
C HIS A 737 -28.91 27.57 15.58
N SER A 738 -29.50 26.42 15.23
CA SER A 738 -30.10 25.50 16.19
C SER A 738 -29.11 24.57 16.89
N SER A 739 -27.80 24.73 16.68
CA SER A 739 -26.80 23.84 17.27
C SER A 739 -26.54 24.18 18.76
N PRO A 740 -26.27 23.18 19.63
CA PRO A 740 -26.04 23.42 21.05
C PRO A 740 -24.87 24.39 21.31
N ALA A 741 -23.79 24.24 20.55
CA ALA A 741 -22.62 25.11 20.63
C ALA A 741 -22.91 26.56 20.21
N TRP A 742 -23.90 26.78 19.35
CA TRP A 742 -24.34 28.12 18.97
C TRP A 742 -25.24 28.74 20.05
N ALA A 743 -26.17 27.96 20.60
CA ALA A 743 -27.01 28.36 21.73
C ALA A 743 -26.18 28.76 22.96
N GLU A 744 -25.11 28.01 23.29
CA GLU A 744 -24.19 28.34 24.38
C GLU A 744 -23.45 29.68 24.17
N ARG A 745 -23.22 30.09 22.92
CA ARG A 745 -22.59 31.40 22.64
C ARG A 745 -23.59 32.54 22.73
N GLU A 746 -24.81 32.30 22.30
CA GLU A 746 -25.90 33.27 22.42
C GLU A 746 -26.22 33.59 23.89
N THR A 747 -26.17 32.58 24.77
CA THR A 747 -26.35 32.80 26.22
C THR A 747 -25.23 33.64 26.83
N LEU A 748 -24.00 33.55 26.31
CA LEU A 748 -22.87 34.39 26.73
C LEU A 748 -22.99 35.85 26.22
N LEU A 749 -23.62 36.07 25.07
CA LEU A 749 -23.80 37.41 24.48
C LEU A 749 -24.97 38.18 25.11
N ARG A 750 -26.05 37.48 25.51
CA ARG A 750 -27.27 38.09 26.08
C ARG A 750 -27.02 39.09 27.22
N PRO A 751 -26.21 38.79 28.26
CA PRO A 751 -25.97 39.72 29.36
C PRO A 751 -25.28 41.01 28.93
N LEU A 752 -24.37 40.93 27.95
CA LEU A 752 -23.67 42.10 27.41
C LEU A 752 -24.57 42.92 26.51
N LEU A 753 -25.39 42.27 25.68
CA LEU A 753 -26.41 42.95 24.88
C LEU A 753 -27.41 43.69 25.79
N GLY A 754 -27.78 43.14 26.95
CA GLY A 754 -28.68 43.78 27.92
C GLY A 754 -28.10 45.01 28.64
N LYS A 755 -26.76 45.14 28.68
CA LYS A 755 -26.06 46.35 29.17
C LYS A 755 -26.05 47.45 28.12
N VAL A 756 -26.04 47.09 26.83
CA VAL A 756 -25.86 48.00 25.71
C VAL A 756 -27.20 48.46 25.12
N TYR A 757 -28.14 47.54 24.89
CA TYR A 757 -29.40 47.76 24.18
C TYR A 757 -30.62 47.70 25.10
N ARG A 758 -31.67 48.45 24.77
CA ARG A 758 -32.96 48.40 25.48
C ARG A 758 -33.68 47.06 25.29
N ASP A 759 -33.56 46.48 24.10
CA ASP A 759 -34.11 45.17 23.76
C ASP A 759 -32.96 44.24 23.35
N PRO A 760 -32.45 43.41 24.28
CA PRO A 760 -31.31 42.54 24.02
C PRO A 760 -31.63 41.36 23.10
N ASP A 761 -32.89 40.90 23.08
CA ASP A 761 -33.30 39.75 22.26
C ASP A 761 -33.42 40.18 20.79
N ALA A 762 -34.02 41.35 20.51
CA ALA A 762 -34.03 41.92 19.16
C ALA A 762 -32.61 42.23 18.64
N ALA A 763 -31.73 42.71 19.52
CA ALA A 763 -30.33 42.97 19.18
C ALA A 763 -29.55 41.69 18.85
N LEU A 764 -29.83 40.59 19.55
CA LEU A 764 -29.21 39.29 19.27
C LEU A 764 -29.67 38.73 17.92
N VAL A 765 -30.96 38.84 17.59
CA VAL A 765 -31.49 38.41 16.28
C VAL A 765 -30.84 39.20 15.14
N MET A 766 -30.73 40.52 15.29
CA MET A 766 -30.06 41.36 14.29
C MET A 766 -28.57 41.04 14.17
N LEU A 767 -27.90 40.75 15.30
CA LEU A 767 -26.50 40.34 15.32
C LEU A 767 -26.29 39.00 14.59
N ASN A 768 -27.18 38.02 14.80
CA ASN A 768 -27.14 36.75 14.09
C ASN A 768 -27.38 36.91 12.59
N ARG A 769 -28.31 37.79 12.19
CA ARG A 769 -28.59 38.09 10.78
C ARG A 769 -27.36 38.68 10.09
N LEU A 770 -26.67 39.62 10.75
CA LEU A 770 -25.46 40.23 10.23
C LEU A 770 -24.27 39.28 10.27
N ALA A 771 -24.16 38.42 11.30
CA ALA A 771 -23.08 37.43 11.42
C ALA A 771 -23.17 36.30 10.39
N SER A 772 -24.38 36.01 9.88
CA SER A 772 -24.64 34.95 8.90
C SER A 772 -24.64 35.42 7.44
N ASP A 773 -24.40 36.72 7.18
CA ASP A 773 -24.32 37.27 5.83
C ASP A 773 -22.94 37.03 5.21
N ILE A 774 -22.91 36.25 4.12
CA ILE A 774 -21.70 35.84 3.39
C ILE A 774 -20.93 37.06 2.85
N GLY A 775 -21.63 38.15 2.48
CA GLY A 775 -21.02 39.37 1.96
C GLY A 775 -20.31 40.21 3.03
N SER A 776 -20.53 39.91 4.31
CA SER A 776 -20.01 40.71 5.43
C SER A 776 -18.80 40.04 6.07
N GLU A 777 -17.63 40.64 5.96
CA GLU A 777 -16.44 40.19 6.68
C GLU A 777 -16.63 40.33 8.21
N PRO A 778 -16.19 39.38 9.06
CA PRO A 778 -16.43 39.44 10.50
C PRO A 778 -15.80 40.65 11.19
N ARG A 779 -14.82 41.31 10.54
CA ARG A 779 -14.31 42.60 11.01
C ARG A 779 -15.21 43.74 10.65
N ARG A 780 -15.65 43.80 9.39
CA ARG A 780 -16.56 44.85 8.94
C ARG A 780 -17.80 44.87 9.83
N LEU A 781 -18.30 43.71 10.26
CA LEU A 781 -19.37 43.65 11.26
C LEU A 781 -19.02 44.38 12.57
N ALA A 782 -17.86 44.10 13.17
CA ALA A 782 -17.46 44.76 14.41
C ALA A 782 -17.09 46.24 14.23
N ASP A 783 -16.46 46.59 13.11
CA ASP A 783 -16.09 47.97 12.78
C ASP A 783 -17.35 48.82 12.53
N ASP A 784 -18.34 48.25 11.84
CA ASP A 784 -19.65 48.85 11.62
C ASP A 784 -20.43 49.02 12.93
N LEU A 785 -20.34 48.06 13.86
CA LEU A 785 -20.93 48.16 15.20
C LEU A 785 -20.20 49.17 16.10
N ALA A 786 -18.90 49.37 15.86
CA ALA A 786 -18.13 50.40 16.56
C ALA A 786 -18.51 51.80 16.08
N ALA A 787 -18.69 51.97 14.77
CA ALA A 787 -19.06 53.23 14.14
C ALA A 787 -20.54 53.58 14.36
N ALA A 788 -21.43 52.59 14.27
CA ALA A 788 -22.88 52.75 14.41
C ALA A 788 -23.45 51.64 15.31
N PRO A 789 -23.29 51.75 16.64
CA PRO A 789 -23.76 50.74 17.59
C PRO A 789 -25.29 50.60 17.61
N ASP A 790 -26.04 51.62 17.19
CA ASP A 790 -27.48 51.57 17.04
C ASP A 790 -27.99 50.61 15.94
N ARG A 791 -27.10 50.06 15.10
CA ARG A 791 -27.43 49.07 14.06
C ARG A 791 -28.05 47.77 14.57
N LEU A 792 -27.77 47.37 15.82
CA LEU A 792 -28.43 46.21 16.43
C LEU A 792 -29.72 46.60 17.16
N GLY A 793 -29.95 47.89 17.44
CA GLY A 793 -31.12 48.36 18.15
C GLY A 793 -30.85 49.62 18.98
N ARG A 794 -31.90 50.15 19.64
CA ARG A 794 -31.78 51.36 20.46
C ARG A 794 -30.95 51.10 21.72
N LEU A 795 -29.89 51.89 21.91
CA LEU A 795 -29.03 51.84 23.09
C LEU A 795 -29.75 52.32 24.37
N ARG A 796 -29.31 51.84 25.55
CA ARG A 796 -29.82 52.30 26.86
C ARG A 796 -29.37 53.73 27.18
N GLY A 797 -30.18 54.45 27.98
CA GLY A 797 -29.95 55.85 28.32
C GLY A 797 -30.25 56.85 27.19
N SER A 798 -30.06 58.15 27.46
CA SER A 798 -30.27 59.25 26.51
C SER A 798 -29.04 60.17 26.44
N ALA A 799 -28.78 60.72 25.25
CA ALA A 799 -27.72 61.71 25.01
C ALA A 799 -28.23 63.15 25.08
N LEU A 800 -29.55 63.37 25.20
CA LEU A 800 -30.14 64.70 25.24
C LEU A 800 -29.82 65.38 26.57
N MET A 801 -29.39 66.64 26.51
CA MET A 801 -29.06 67.46 27.70
C MET A 801 -30.27 67.69 28.61
N VAL A 802 -31.49 67.43 28.14
CA VAL A 802 -32.76 67.65 28.85
C VAL A 802 -33.16 66.45 29.73
N ASP A 803 -32.64 65.24 29.47
CA ASP A 803 -33.13 63.98 30.07
C ASP A 803 -32.51 63.61 31.44
N GLY A 804 -31.92 64.59 32.15
CA GLY A 804 -31.33 64.38 33.47
C GLY A 804 -29.96 63.68 33.46
N ARG A 805 -29.28 63.67 34.62
CA ARG A 805 -27.91 63.14 34.77
C ARG A 805 -27.86 61.60 34.81
N ALA A 806 -28.90 60.96 35.34
CA ALA A 806 -28.99 59.50 35.42
C ALA A 806 -29.08 58.82 34.04
N ALA A 807 -29.93 59.34 33.13
CA ALA A 807 -30.07 58.79 31.78
C ALA A 807 -28.80 58.95 30.91
N ARG A 808 -28.03 60.03 31.16
CA ARG A 808 -26.72 60.24 30.51
C ARG A 808 -25.63 59.32 31.05
N ASN A 809 -25.66 59.02 32.36
CA ASN A 809 -24.78 58.02 32.96
C ASN A 809 -25.08 56.59 32.47
N GLU A 810 -26.36 56.23 32.31
CA GLU A 810 -26.70 54.94 31.69
C GLU A 810 -26.24 54.87 30.23
N ARG A 811 -26.34 55.98 29.48
CA ARG A 811 -25.85 56.05 28.09
C ARG A 811 -24.33 55.90 28.01
N SER A 812 -23.59 56.53 28.92
CA SER A 812 -22.12 56.41 28.94
C SER A 812 -21.66 54.99 29.28
N VAL A 813 -22.36 54.31 30.21
CA VAL A 813 -22.11 52.89 30.53
C VAL A 813 -22.45 51.99 29.35
N ALA A 814 -23.58 52.22 28.67
CA ALA A 814 -23.96 51.44 27.47
C ALA A 814 -22.94 51.58 26.34
N VAL A 815 -22.47 52.80 26.06
CA VAL A 815 -21.44 53.07 25.04
C VAL A 815 -20.08 52.48 25.43
N ALA A 816 -19.73 52.47 26.72
CA ALA A 816 -18.51 51.80 27.19
C ALA A 816 -18.60 50.27 26.98
N ALA A 817 -19.75 49.67 27.27
CA ALA A 817 -20.00 48.23 27.12
C ALA A 817 -20.02 47.77 25.65
N VAL A 818 -20.28 48.66 24.67
CA VAL A 818 -20.14 48.34 23.24
C VAL A 818 -18.72 47.81 22.96
N LYS A 819 -17.68 48.41 23.56
CA LYS A 819 -16.29 48.01 23.33
C LYS A 819 -16.00 46.56 23.77
N GLU A 820 -16.71 46.07 24.78
CA GLU A 820 -16.63 44.68 25.23
C GLU A 820 -17.39 43.73 24.29
N LEU A 821 -18.48 44.23 23.65
CA LEU A 821 -19.29 43.46 22.70
C LEU A 821 -18.58 43.25 21.34
N LEU A 822 -17.80 44.21 20.85
CA LEU A 822 -17.15 44.15 19.53
C LEU A 822 -16.30 42.89 19.26
N PRO A 823 -15.35 42.49 20.14
CA PRO A 823 -14.55 41.29 19.91
C PRO A 823 -15.41 40.02 19.95
N LEU A 824 -16.45 40.00 20.78
CA LEU A 824 -17.38 38.87 20.88
C LEU A 824 -18.29 38.77 19.66
N ALA A 825 -18.81 39.89 19.14
CA ALA A 825 -19.58 39.94 17.90
C ALA A 825 -18.75 39.46 16.69
N ARG A 826 -17.47 39.86 16.62
CA ARG A 826 -16.54 39.39 15.59
C ARG A 826 -16.21 37.90 15.75
N ALA A 827 -15.95 37.44 16.97
CA ALA A 827 -15.71 36.02 17.24
C ALA A 827 -16.94 35.18 16.87
N HIS A 828 -18.14 35.68 17.18
CA HIS A 828 -19.42 35.06 16.82
C HIS A 828 -19.57 34.89 15.30
N ALA A 829 -19.34 35.94 14.51
CA ALA A 829 -19.37 35.87 13.04
C ALA A 829 -18.24 35.02 12.44
N THR A 830 -17.05 35.03 13.05
CA THR A 830 -15.91 34.20 12.59
C THR A 830 -16.19 32.72 12.81
N GLU A 831 -16.77 32.37 13.95
CA GLU A 831 -17.17 31.00 14.28
C GLU A 831 -18.36 30.53 13.45
N PHE A 832 -19.27 31.44 13.08
CA PHE A 832 -20.31 31.12 12.11
C PHE A 832 -19.69 30.71 10.78
N ARG A 833 -18.80 31.54 10.23
CA ARG A 833 -18.12 31.27 8.95
C ARG A 833 -17.26 30.01 8.99
N ARG A 834 -16.52 29.79 10.07
CA ARG A 834 -15.64 28.63 10.23
C ARG A 834 -16.41 27.30 10.17
N ASN A 835 -17.64 27.28 10.69
CA ASN A 835 -18.46 26.08 10.71
C ASN A 835 -19.40 25.98 9.51
N ALA A 836 -19.58 27.04 8.72
CA ALA A 836 -20.52 27.08 7.60
C ALA A 836 -20.32 25.92 6.62
N GLU A 837 -19.10 25.69 6.14
CA GLU A 837 -18.76 24.60 5.22
C GLU A 837 -19.09 23.22 5.80
N ARG A 838 -18.90 23.04 7.12
CA ARG A 838 -19.21 21.77 7.80
C ARG A 838 -20.71 21.51 7.86
N PHE A 839 -21.50 22.54 8.14
CA PHE A 839 -22.97 22.43 8.17
C PHE A 839 -23.55 22.29 6.77
N GLU A 840 -22.97 22.97 5.77
CA GLU A 840 -23.34 22.84 4.37
C GLU A 840 -23.05 21.44 3.82
N LEU A 841 -21.86 20.89 4.09
CA LEU A 841 -21.52 19.51 3.73
C LEU A 841 -22.42 18.49 4.44
N ARG A 842 -22.77 18.74 5.71
CA ARG A 842 -23.73 17.91 6.45
C ARG A 842 -25.11 17.95 5.80
N GLU A 843 -25.58 19.11 5.38
CA GLU A 843 -26.87 19.29 4.72
C GLU A 843 -26.89 18.63 3.33
N GLN A 844 -25.84 18.78 2.53
CA GLN A 844 -25.68 18.07 1.25
C GLN A 844 -25.69 16.55 1.45
N THR A 845 -24.98 16.07 2.48
CA THR A 845 -24.97 14.65 2.85
C THR A 845 -26.37 14.17 3.25
N ARG A 846 -27.09 14.94 4.08
CA ARG A 846 -28.48 14.66 4.47
C ARG A 846 -29.38 14.54 3.24
N ARG A 847 -29.33 15.50 2.32
CA ARG A 847 -30.12 15.51 1.08
C ARG A 847 -29.79 14.31 0.17
N SER A 848 -28.52 13.90 0.09
CA SER A 848 -28.11 12.70 -0.67
C SER A 848 -28.65 11.39 -0.09
N TYR A 849 -28.83 11.31 1.23
CA TYR A 849 -29.50 10.16 1.84
C TYR A 849 -31.02 10.23 1.65
N MET A 850 -31.61 11.43 1.67
CA MET A 850 -33.04 11.64 1.44
C MET A 850 -33.46 11.40 -0.02
N SER A 851 -32.54 11.46 -0.98
CA SER A 851 -32.80 11.06 -2.37
C SER A 851 -32.90 9.55 -2.57
N LEU A 852 -32.62 8.74 -1.55
CA LEU A 852 -32.85 7.30 -1.59
C LEU A 852 -34.32 6.99 -1.28
N SER A 853 -35.02 6.33 -2.20
CA SER A 853 -36.39 5.86 -2.00
C SER A 853 -36.44 4.62 -1.10
N ILE A 854 -37.50 4.48 -0.30
CA ILE A 854 -37.81 3.23 0.39
C ILE A 854 -38.95 2.55 -0.36
N PRO A 855 -38.71 1.36 -0.95
CA PRO A 855 -39.71 0.68 -1.78
C PRO A 855 -40.93 0.29 -0.95
N ALA A 856 -42.11 0.22 -1.57
CA ALA A 856 -43.29 -0.28 -0.90
C ALA A 856 -43.25 -1.82 -0.77
N LEU A 857 -43.76 -2.32 0.36
CA LEU A 857 -44.06 -3.74 0.51
C LEU A 857 -45.30 -4.08 -0.30
N SER A 858 -45.32 -5.25 -0.94
CA SER A 858 -46.54 -5.75 -1.58
C SER A 858 -47.66 -5.95 -0.55
N LYS A 859 -48.93 -5.91 -1.01
CA LYS A 859 -50.10 -6.21 -0.16
C LYS A 859 -49.96 -7.53 0.64
N PRO A 860 -49.51 -8.65 0.05
CA PRO A 860 -49.27 -9.88 0.81
C PRO A 860 -48.12 -9.76 1.82
N ALA A 861 -46.99 -9.12 1.47
CA ALA A 861 -45.89 -8.94 2.41
C ALA A 861 -46.27 -8.06 3.61
N MET A 862 -47.04 -7.00 3.36
CA MET A 862 -47.59 -6.12 4.40
C MET A 862 -48.58 -6.86 5.31
N ALA A 863 -49.52 -7.63 4.74
CA ALA A 863 -50.49 -8.40 5.50
C ALA A 863 -49.81 -9.44 6.40
N ARG A 864 -48.81 -10.16 5.88
CA ARG A 864 -48.04 -11.13 6.66
C ARG A 864 -47.25 -10.46 7.78
N LEU A 865 -46.58 -9.35 7.52
CA LEU A 865 -45.80 -8.64 8.54
C LEU A 865 -46.70 -8.12 9.68
N LEU A 866 -47.90 -7.62 9.37
CA LEU A 866 -48.88 -7.19 10.37
C LEU A 866 -49.51 -8.35 11.15
N GLU A 867 -49.79 -9.49 10.49
CA GLU A 867 -50.28 -10.70 11.16
C GLU A 867 -49.29 -11.20 12.23
N ILE A 868 -47.99 -11.23 11.92
CA ILE A 868 -46.96 -11.71 12.83
C ILE A 868 -46.80 -10.74 14.03
N GLU A 869 -46.80 -9.43 13.80
CA GLU A 869 -46.74 -8.44 14.88
C GLU A 869 -48.01 -8.47 15.75
N ALA A 870 -49.18 -8.75 15.16
CA ALA A 870 -50.40 -8.97 15.93
C ALA A 870 -50.30 -10.22 16.83
N VAL A 871 -49.71 -11.31 16.33
CA VAL A 871 -49.44 -12.52 17.12
C VAL A 871 -48.46 -12.23 18.27
N ARG A 872 -47.41 -11.43 18.03
CA ARG A 872 -46.48 -10.99 19.07
C ARG A 872 -47.14 -10.18 20.17
N SER A 873 -47.99 -9.21 19.79
CA SER A 873 -48.68 -8.36 20.77
C SER A 873 -49.58 -9.16 21.73
N ARG A 874 -50.08 -10.33 21.28
CA ARG A 874 -50.97 -11.20 22.07
C ARG A 874 -50.25 -12.37 22.75
N GLY A 875 -49.17 -12.88 22.17
CA GLY A 875 -48.52 -14.13 22.58
C GLY A 875 -47.03 -14.04 22.95
N GLY A 876 -46.43 -12.84 22.92
CA GLY A 876 -45.02 -12.64 23.25
C GLY A 876 -44.02 -13.14 22.19
N ASP A 877 -42.73 -13.12 22.51
CA ASP A 877 -41.65 -13.38 21.53
C ASP A 877 -41.62 -14.83 21.03
N ASP A 878 -42.08 -15.81 21.81
CA ASP A 878 -42.13 -17.22 21.37
C ASP A 878 -43.28 -17.47 20.38
N ALA A 879 -44.41 -16.77 20.55
CA ALA A 879 -45.49 -16.77 19.57
C ALA A 879 -45.08 -16.03 18.29
N TYR A 880 -44.31 -14.94 18.41
CA TYR A 880 -43.74 -14.24 17.25
C TYR A 880 -42.84 -15.17 16.44
N LYS A 881 -41.92 -15.91 17.08
CA LYS A 881 -41.04 -16.86 16.38
C LYS A 881 -41.80 -17.96 15.66
N SER A 882 -42.89 -18.43 16.26
CA SER A 882 -43.77 -19.44 15.66
C SER A 882 -44.48 -18.87 14.42
N ALA A 883 -45.10 -17.70 14.53
CA ALA A 883 -45.76 -17.03 13.40
C ALA A 883 -44.78 -16.60 12.31
N PHE A 884 -43.59 -16.12 12.70
CA PHE A 884 -42.48 -15.82 11.82
C PHE A 884 -42.04 -17.04 11.02
N ALA A 885 -41.93 -18.22 11.66
CA ALA A 885 -41.56 -19.44 10.97
C ALA A 885 -42.53 -19.79 9.83
N PHE A 886 -43.84 -19.60 10.03
CA PHE A 886 -44.85 -19.79 8.99
C PHE A 886 -44.80 -18.71 7.91
N ALA A 887 -44.61 -17.44 8.28
CA ALA A 887 -44.57 -16.36 7.31
C ALA A 887 -43.28 -16.34 6.46
N ALA A 888 -42.17 -16.81 7.04
CA ALA A 888 -40.88 -16.93 6.36
C ALA A 888 -40.83 -18.11 5.37
N GLU A 889 -41.85 -18.98 5.33
CA GLU A 889 -41.99 -19.99 4.27
C GLU A 889 -42.22 -19.34 2.91
N ASP A 890 -42.91 -18.19 2.87
CA ASP A 890 -43.09 -17.41 1.65
C ASP A 890 -41.82 -16.59 1.36
N ARG A 891 -40.95 -17.16 0.54
CA ARG A 891 -39.67 -16.54 0.17
C ARG A 891 -39.85 -15.17 -0.47
N SER A 892 -40.92 -14.94 -1.24
CA SER A 892 -41.15 -13.65 -1.90
C SER A 892 -41.34 -12.52 -0.88
N VAL A 893 -42.11 -12.79 0.18
CA VAL A 893 -42.34 -11.88 1.30
C VAL A 893 -41.04 -11.56 2.03
N VAL A 894 -40.20 -12.57 2.27
CA VAL A 894 -38.89 -12.39 2.93
C VAL A 894 -37.93 -11.55 2.07
N GLN A 895 -37.89 -11.76 0.75
CA GLN A 895 -37.05 -11.00 -0.18
C GLN A 895 -37.42 -9.51 -0.20
N GLU A 896 -38.73 -9.21 -0.23
CA GLU A 896 -39.24 -7.84 -0.21
C GLU A 896 -38.94 -7.13 1.12
N ILE A 897 -39.19 -7.80 2.26
CA ILE A 897 -38.93 -7.22 3.59
C ILE A 897 -37.43 -6.96 3.79
N LYS A 898 -36.56 -7.83 3.27
CA LYS A 898 -35.10 -7.61 3.28
C LYS A 898 -34.67 -6.44 2.40
N ALA A 899 -35.23 -6.29 1.20
CA ALA A 899 -34.94 -5.14 0.33
C ALA A 899 -35.33 -3.81 0.99
N VAL A 900 -36.48 -3.77 1.67
CA VAL A 900 -36.90 -2.60 2.47
C VAL A 900 -35.96 -2.38 3.65
N SER A 901 -35.53 -3.43 4.36
CA SER A 901 -34.57 -3.33 5.47
C SER A 901 -33.21 -2.79 5.02
N GLU A 902 -32.72 -3.18 3.85
CA GLU A 902 -31.47 -2.67 3.26
C GLU A 902 -31.61 -1.20 2.83
N ALA A 903 -32.71 -0.83 2.20
CA ALA A 903 -33.01 0.58 1.88
C ALA A 903 -33.10 1.45 3.14
N LEU A 904 -33.70 0.94 4.22
CA LEU A 904 -33.74 1.60 5.53
C LEU A 904 -32.32 1.78 6.11
N SER A 905 -31.46 0.75 6.00
CA SER A 905 -30.06 0.85 6.44
C SER A 905 -29.28 1.89 5.61
N ALA A 906 -29.52 1.96 4.30
CA ALA A 906 -28.84 2.90 3.40
C ALA A 906 -29.25 4.36 3.67
N ARG A 907 -30.54 4.61 3.92
CA ARG A 907 -31.07 5.95 4.19
C ARG A 907 -30.81 6.40 5.63
N PHE A 908 -31.08 5.57 6.63
CA PHE A 908 -31.11 5.96 8.05
C PHE A 908 -29.94 5.43 8.89
N GLY A 909 -29.19 4.45 8.38
CA GLY A 909 -28.09 3.79 9.09
C GLY A 909 -28.47 2.42 9.65
N TRP A 910 -27.46 1.60 9.95
CA TRP A 910 -27.64 0.17 10.27
C TRP A 910 -28.42 -0.10 11.56
N SER A 911 -28.19 0.69 12.62
CA SER A 911 -28.87 0.57 13.93
C SER A 911 -30.26 1.23 13.96
N ALA A 912 -30.67 1.91 12.90
CA ALA A 912 -31.96 2.61 12.84
C ALA A 912 -33.14 1.63 12.90
N PHE A 913 -34.16 1.98 13.70
CA PHE A 913 -35.38 1.19 13.93
C PHE A 913 -35.14 -0.19 14.57
N THR A 914 -34.06 -0.34 15.35
CA THR A 914 -33.76 -1.56 16.11
C THR A 914 -33.80 -1.29 17.62
N ALA A 915 -33.93 -2.33 18.44
CA ALA A 915 -33.89 -2.20 19.90
C ALA A 915 -32.53 -1.71 20.45
N LYS A 916 -31.50 -1.62 19.60
CA LYS A 916 -30.13 -1.16 19.92
C LYS A 916 -29.79 0.17 19.25
N ALA A 917 -30.79 0.96 18.85
CA ALA A 917 -30.57 2.28 18.25
C ALA A 917 -29.77 3.16 19.21
N ASP A 918 -28.64 3.68 18.73
CA ASP A 918 -27.80 4.63 19.45
C ASP A 918 -28.23 6.07 19.14
N ALA A 919 -27.76 7.04 19.94
CA ALA A 919 -28.13 8.45 19.78
C ALA A 919 -27.86 9.01 18.36
N VAL A 920 -26.92 8.40 17.62
CA VAL A 920 -26.63 8.75 16.22
C VAL A 920 -27.71 8.22 15.27
N ALA A 921 -28.20 7.00 15.48
CA ALA A 921 -29.31 6.45 14.70
C ALA A 921 -30.60 7.23 14.93
N GLU A 922 -30.92 7.57 16.18
CA GLU A 922 -32.10 8.39 16.51
C GLU A 922 -32.05 9.76 15.81
N ARG A 923 -30.88 10.41 15.82
CA ARG A 923 -30.65 11.66 15.09
C ARG A 923 -30.83 11.48 13.57
N ASN A 924 -30.29 10.42 12.97
CA ASN A 924 -30.45 10.16 11.54
C ASN A 924 -31.91 9.89 11.16
N ILE A 925 -32.65 9.17 12.00
CA ILE A 925 -34.10 8.94 11.81
C ILE A 925 -34.84 10.28 11.80
N ALA A 926 -34.54 11.16 12.75
CA ALA A 926 -35.16 12.47 12.83
C ALA A 926 -34.80 13.39 11.64
N GLU A 927 -33.52 13.46 11.26
CA GLU A 927 -33.01 14.39 10.23
C GLU A 927 -33.29 13.94 8.79
N ARG A 928 -33.44 12.64 8.51
CA ARG A 928 -33.56 12.08 7.15
C ARG A 928 -34.97 11.59 6.79
N MET A 929 -35.91 11.71 7.73
CA MET A 929 -37.33 11.52 7.48
C MET A 929 -37.89 12.70 6.70
N PRO A 930 -38.83 12.50 5.75
CA PRO A 930 -39.51 13.61 5.11
C PRO A 930 -40.26 14.50 6.10
N ASP A 931 -40.26 15.80 5.84
CA ASP A 931 -40.86 16.84 6.70
C ASP A 931 -42.37 17.03 6.41
N ASP A 932 -42.88 16.51 5.29
CA ASP A 932 -44.27 16.61 4.83
C ASP A 932 -45.20 15.51 5.39
N LEU A 933 -44.67 14.59 6.20
CA LEU A 933 -45.44 13.52 6.83
C LEU A 933 -46.19 14.01 8.07
N THR A 934 -47.52 13.77 8.11
CA THR A 934 -48.32 13.97 9.33
C THR A 934 -47.76 13.14 10.49
N ALA A 935 -47.82 13.65 11.73
CA ALA A 935 -47.33 12.95 12.92
C ALA A 935 -47.86 11.51 13.04
N ALA A 936 -49.16 11.31 12.77
CA ALA A 936 -49.79 9.98 12.77
C ALA A 936 -49.14 9.04 11.73
N ARG A 937 -48.97 9.49 10.48
CA ARG A 937 -48.33 8.71 9.41
C ARG A 937 -46.84 8.43 9.70
N ARG A 938 -46.13 9.37 10.31
CA ARG A 938 -44.73 9.19 10.75
C ARG A 938 -44.63 8.07 11.78
N GLU A 939 -45.52 8.07 12.78
CA GLU A 939 -45.55 7.03 13.81
C GLU A 939 -45.89 5.66 13.22
N THR A 940 -46.86 5.60 12.30
CA THR A 940 -47.19 4.36 11.57
C THR A 940 -45.99 3.81 10.79
N LEU A 941 -45.23 4.67 10.09
CA LEU A 941 -44.03 4.26 9.36
C LEU A 941 -42.91 3.78 10.28
N ILE A 942 -42.71 4.43 11.42
CA ILE A 942 -41.71 4.00 12.43
C ILE A 942 -42.05 2.60 12.92
N GLN A 943 -43.31 2.37 13.34
CA GLN A 943 -43.78 1.05 13.79
C GLN A 943 -43.60 -0.02 12.69
N LEU A 944 -43.92 0.33 11.44
CA LEU A 944 -43.71 -0.55 10.29
C LEU A 944 -42.23 -0.85 10.06
N PHE A 945 -41.35 0.14 10.12
CA PHE A 945 -39.91 -0.05 9.91
C PHE A 945 -39.25 -0.83 11.04
N GLU A 946 -39.71 -0.65 12.28
CA GLU A 946 -39.29 -1.49 13.41
C GLU A 946 -39.71 -2.94 13.21
N ALA A 947 -40.92 -3.18 12.72
CA ALA A 947 -41.40 -4.52 12.39
C ALA A 947 -40.60 -5.14 11.22
N VAL A 948 -40.28 -4.36 10.18
CA VAL A 948 -39.39 -4.79 9.08
C VAL A 948 -37.99 -5.14 9.60
N LYS A 949 -37.41 -4.31 10.47
CA LYS A 949 -36.10 -4.57 11.08
C LYS A 949 -36.10 -5.79 11.98
N ARG A 950 -37.15 -5.99 12.78
CA ARG A 950 -37.34 -7.15 13.65
C ARG A 950 -37.53 -8.44 12.84
N PHE A 951 -38.33 -8.39 11.78
CA PHE A 951 -38.48 -9.52 10.85
C PHE A 951 -37.15 -9.83 10.15
N ALA A 952 -36.41 -8.82 9.70
CA ALA A 952 -35.10 -9.00 9.08
C ALA A 952 -34.05 -9.54 10.08
N GLU A 953 -34.08 -9.12 11.35
CA GLU A 953 -33.21 -9.63 12.42
C GLU A 953 -33.55 -11.09 12.75
N GLU A 954 -34.83 -11.44 12.88
CA GLU A 954 -35.26 -12.82 13.17
C GLU A 954 -35.04 -13.75 11.97
N GLN A 955 -35.22 -13.26 10.73
CA GLN A 955 -34.78 -13.96 9.53
C GLN A 955 -33.27 -14.14 9.52
N TYR A 956 -32.50 -13.12 9.88
CA TYR A 956 -31.05 -13.25 9.97
C TYR A 956 -30.64 -14.29 11.04
N LEU A 957 -31.35 -14.38 12.16
CA LEU A 957 -31.15 -15.41 13.19
C LEU A 957 -31.57 -16.81 12.70
N ALA A 958 -32.68 -16.92 11.99
CA ALA A 958 -33.16 -18.15 11.38
C ALA A 958 -32.18 -18.67 10.32
N GLU A 959 -31.63 -17.78 9.50
CA GLU A 959 -30.58 -18.07 8.51
C GLU A 959 -29.26 -18.52 9.14
N ARG A 960 -28.95 -18.01 10.34
CA ARG A 960 -27.81 -18.48 11.15
C ARG A 960 -28.05 -19.88 11.71
N GLN A 961 -29.29 -20.22 12.07
CA GLN A 961 -29.66 -21.50 12.67
C GLN A 961 -29.85 -22.60 11.61
N ASP A 962 -30.60 -22.32 10.54
CA ASP A 962 -30.88 -23.22 9.43
C ASP A 962 -30.53 -22.54 8.10
N ARG A 963 -29.57 -23.15 7.42
CA ARG A 963 -28.92 -22.52 6.27
C ARG A 963 -29.61 -22.84 4.94
N SER A 964 -30.67 -23.64 4.98
CA SER A 964 -31.61 -23.79 3.88
C SER A 964 -32.59 -22.61 3.77
N LYS A 965 -32.66 -21.78 4.83
CA LYS A 965 -33.56 -20.63 4.94
C LYS A 965 -32.94 -19.31 4.50
N ILE A 966 -31.73 -19.29 3.93
CA ILE A 966 -31.14 -18.04 3.40
C ILE A 966 -31.95 -17.52 2.24
N VAL A 967 -32.38 -16.27 2.37
CA VAL A 967 -33.12 -15.53 1.37
C VAL A 967 -32.37 -14.23 1.09
N ALA A 968 -31.95 -14.00 -0.15
CA ALA A 968 -31.33 -12.75 -0.58
C ALA A 968 -32.37 -11.62 -0.67
N ALA A 969 -32.01 -10.36 -0.45
CA ALA A 969 -32.92 -9.25 -0.73
C ALA A 969 -33.27 -9.21 -2.23
N ALA A 970 -34.51 -8.85 -2.57
CA ALA A 970 -34.88 -8.63 -3.97
C ALA A 970 -34.04 -7.46 -4.55
N SER A 971 -33.42 -7.66 -5.71
CA SER A 971 -32.74 -6.58 -6.43
C SER A 971 -33.76 -5.56 -6.93
N VAL A 972 -33.64 -4.31 -6.47
CA VAL A 972 -34.46 -3.20 -6.96
C VAL A 972 -33.97 -2.83 -8.37
N ASP A 973 -34.59 -3.41 -9.38
CA ASP A 973 -34.37 -3.04 -10.77
C ASP A 973 -35.19 -1.77 -11.06
N LEU A 974 -34.54 -0.60 -11.03
CA LEU A 974 -35.16 0.66 -11.45
C LEU A 974 -35.16 0.71 -12.99
N GLY A 975 -36.23 0.16 -13.58
CA GLY A 975 -36.78 0.61 -14.86
C GLY A 975 -36.20 -0.03 -16.12
N LYS A 976 -36.75 -1.18 -16.51
CA LYS A 976 -37.23 -1.40 -17.89
C LYS A 976 -38.56 -2.16 -17.84
N GLY A 977 -39.61 -1.55 -18.41
CA GLY A 977 -40.95 -2.13 -18.48
C GLY A 977 -41.00 -3.38 -19.38
N PRO A 978 -42.03 -4.22 -19.23
CA PRO A 978 -42.18 -5.44 -20.03
C PRO A 978 -42.90 -5.12 -21.34
N GLU A 979 -42.34 -5.52 -22.47
CA GLU A 979 -43.15 -5.78 -23.66
C GLU A 979 -42.93 -7.22 -24.15
N THR A 980 -44.03 -7.97 -24.01
CA THR A 980 -44.49 -9.09 -24.83
C THR A 980 -43.66 -10.38 -24.90
N GLY A 981 -44.30 -11.47 -24.44
CA GLY A 981 -44.32 -12.74 -25.18
C GLY A 981 -43.60 -13.93 -24.54
N GLN A 982 -44.40 -14.80 -23.91
CA GLN A 982 -44.19 -16.25 -23.73
C GLN A 982 -43.16 -16.76 -22.70
N GLY A 983 -43.69 -17.03 -21.50
CA GLY A 983 -43.50 -18.26 -20.71
C GLY A 983 -42.12 -18.91 -20.59
N LYS A 984 -41.47 -18.73 -19.43
CA LYS A 984 -40.98 -19.81 -18.55
C LYS A 984 -40.52 -19.25 -17.20
N GLU A 985 -40.90 -19.96 -16.14
CA GLU A 985 -40.55 -19.71 -14.73
C GLU A 985 -39.03 -19.64 -14.53
N ASN A 986 -38.51 -18.51 -14.04
CA ASN A 986 -37.15 -18.45 -13.48
C ASN A 986 -37.27 -18.22 -11.97
N ALA A 987 -37.30 -19.33 -11.22
CA ALA A 987 -37.22 -19.33 -9.77
C ALA A 987 -35.87 -18.74 -9.30
N THR A 988 -35.91 -17.84 -8.32
CA THR A 988 -34.71 -17.25 -7.69
C THR A 988 -33.84 -18.35 -7.07
N VAL A 989 -32.61 -18.51 -7.55
CA VAL A 989 -31.67 -19.55 -7.11
C VAL A 989 -31.00 -19.14 -5.78
N LEU A 990 -31.22 -19.93 -4.72
CA LEU A 990 -30.64 -19.69 -3.39
C LEU A 990 -29.15 -20.12 -3.29
N PRO A 991 -28.32 -19.44 -2.48
CA PRO A 991 -26.90 -19.78 -2.33
C PRO A 991 -26.69 -21.16 -1.67
N MET A 992 -25.85 -22.01 -2.27
CA MET A 992 -25.46 -23.33 -1.73
C MET A 992 -24.77 -23.23 -0.37
N LEU A 993 -23.98 -22.18 -0.14
CA LEU A 993 -23.47 -21.82 1.17
C LEU A 993 -23.64 -20.32 1.37
N ALA A 994 -24.54 -19.89 2.24
CA ALA A 994 -24.66 -18.48 2.52
C ALA A 994 -23.42 -17.87 3.16
N ALA A 995 -23.28 -16.57 2.91
CA ALA A 995 -22.38 -15.68 3.62
C ALA A 995 -22.75 -15.63 5.10
N VAL A 996 -21.76 -15.77 5.97
CA VAL A 996 -21.91 -15.56 7.41
C VAL A 996 -21.11 -14.33 7.79
N THR A 997 -21.83 -13.26 8.09
CA THR A 997 -21.25 -11.96 8.44
C THR A 997 -21.24 -11.70 9.95
N GLU A 998 -22.00 -12.46 10.75
CA GLU A 998 -21.98 -12.34 12.22
C GLU A 998 -21.75 -13.67 12.96
N PHE A 999 -20.98 -13.59 14.04
CA PHE A 999 -20.49 -14.71 14.83
C PHE A 999 -20.86 -14.52 16.30
N LYS A 1000 -21.27 -15.61 16.99
CA LYS A 1000 -21.76 -15.55 18.39
C LYS A 1000 -20.63 -15.22 19.39
N THR A 1001 -19.44 -15.73 19.14
CA THR A 1001 -18.26 -15.50 19.96
C THR A 1001 -17.44 -14.36 19.35
N PRO A 1002 -16.97 -13.37 20.11
CA PRO A 1002 -16.00 -12.42 19.61
C PRO A 1002 -14.70 -13.14 19.25
N VAL A 1003 -14.00 -12.64 18.22
CA VAL A 1003 -12.74 -13.23 17.73
C VAL A 1003 -11.72 -13.41 18.86
N ASP A 1004 -11.67 -12.43 19.77
CA ASP A 1004 -10.74 -12.39 20.88
C ASP A 1004 -10.96 -13.51 21.90
N GLU A 1005 -12.21 -13.88 22.16
CA GLU A 1005 -12.55 -14.89 23.16
C GLU A 1005 -12.31 -16.31 22.63
N GLU A 1006 -12.69 -16.54 21.38
CA GLU A 1006 -12.40 -17.80 20.69
C GLU A 1006 -10.88 -17.99 20.53
N ALA A 1007 -10.15 -16.92 20.17
CA ALA A 1007 -8.70 -16.97 20.06
C ALA A 1007 -8.00 -17.26 21.40
N ARG A 1008 -8.50 -16.73 22.53
CA ARG A 1008 -7.98 -17.06 23.88
C ARG A 1008 -8.17 -18.53 24.21
N SER A 1009 -9.35 -19.09 23.92
CA SER A 1009 -9.61 -20.50 24.16
C SER A 1009 -8.68 -21.42 23.36
N ARG A 1010 -8.47 -21.13 22.06
CA ARG A 1010 -7.54 -21.88 21.20
C ARG A 1010 -6.09 -21.68 21.62
N ALA A 1011 -5.72 -20.48 22.08
CA ALA A 1011 -4.36 -20.19 22.53
C ALA A 1011 -3.98 -20.93 23.82
N LEU A 1012 -4.90 -21.05 24.78
CA LEU A 1012 -4.69 -21.85 25.99
C LEU A 1012 -4.66 -23.36 25.70
N ALA A 1013 -5.37 -23.79 24.66
CA ALA A 1013 -5.36 -25.18 24.20
C ALA A 1013 -4.12 -25.54 23.38
N ALA A 1014 -3.36 -24.55 22.90
CA ALA A 1014 -2.23 -24.78 22.02
C ALA A 1014 -1.12 -25.62 22.69
N PRO A 1015 -0.54 -26.61 21.98
CA PRO A 1015 0.47 -27.51 22.55
C PRO A 1015 1.68 -26.76 23.14
N LEU A 1016 2.13 -25.73 22.42
CA LEU A 1016 3.27 -24.88 22.81
C LEU A 1016 2.99 -24.10 24.10
N TYR A 1017 1.77 -23.58 24.28
CA TYR A 1017 1.39 -22.87 25.51
C TYR A 1017 1.39 -23.83 26.72
N ARG A 1018 0.79 -25.01 26.58
CA ARG A 1018 0.77 -26.03 27.66
C ARG A 1018 2.16 -26.50 28.04
N GLN A 1019 3.08 -26.64 27.07
CA GLN A 1019 4.46 -27.05 27.33
C GLN A 1019 5.21 -25.99 28.16
N GLN A 1020 5.07 -24.71 27.82
CA GLN A 1020 5.71 -23.64 28.59
C GLN A 1020 5.12 -23.48 29.99
N ARG A 1021 3.82 -23.77 30.14
CA ARG A 1021 3.13 -23.72 31.44
C ARG A 1021 3.70 -24.75 32.41
N ALA A 1022 3.93 -25.97 31.92
CA ALA A 1022 4.57 -27.03 32.69
C ALA A 1022 6.01 -26.69 33.08
N ALA A 1023 6.76 -26.04 32.18
CA ALA A 1023 8.14 -25.62 32.45
C ALA A 1023 8.23 -24.52 33.53
N LEU A 1024 7.27 -23.59 33.58
CA LEU A 1024 7.16 -22.60 34.65
C LEU A 1024 6.80 -23.25 35.99
N ALA A 1025 5.85 -24.19 35.99
CA ALA A 1025 5.46 -24.92 37.20
C ALA A 1025 6.64 -25.68 37.83
N LYS A 1026 7.55 -26.22 37.01
CA LYS A 1026 8.77 -26.89 37.50
C LYS A 1026 9.71 -25.93 38.23
N ALA A 1027 10.00 -24.76 37.66
CA ALA A 1027 10.87 -23.76 38.29
C ALA A 1027 10.24 -23.15 39.56
N ALA A 1028 8.90 -23.06 39.61
CA ALA A 1028 8.19 -22.56 40.77
C ALA A 1028 8.39 -23.45 42.02
N THR A 1029 8.66 -24.75 41.86
CA THR A 1029 8.87 -25.69 42.98
C THR A 1029 10.08 -25.37 43.86
N THR A 1030 11.09 -24.72 43.29
CA THR A 1030 12.36 -24.41 43.97
C THR A 1030 12.30 -23.07 44.71
N ILE A 1031 11.32 -22.23 44.37
CA ILE A 1031 11.22 -20.83 44.85
C ILE A 1031 10.14 -20.68 45.92
N TRP A 1032 8.95 -21.20 45.63
CA TRP A 1032 7.77 -21.04 46.48
C TRP A 1032 7.43 -22.34 47.21
N ARG A 1033 6.89 -22.21 48.41
CA ARG A 1033 6.34 -23.37 49.14
C ARG A 1033 5.10 -23.96 48.47
N ASP A 1034 4.27 -23.14 47.82
CA ASP A 1034 3.14 -23.57 46.97
C ASP A 1034 3.35 -23.12 45.51
N PRO A 1035 3.86 -24.01 44.64
CA PRO A 1035 4.19 -23.69 43.25
C PRO A 1035 2.95 -23.55 42.37
N SER A 1036 1.90 -24.32 42.66
CA SER A 1036 0.71 -24.40 41.81
C SER A 1036 -0.18 -23.16 41.95
N GLY A 1037 -0.37 -22.69 43.18
CA GLY A 1037 -1.09 -21.45 43.46
C GLY A 1037 -0.37 -20.21 42.90
N ALA A 1038 0.96 -20.19 42.96
CA ALA A 1038 1.76 -19.11 42.37
C ALA A 1038 1.59 -19.04 40.85
N VAL A 1039 1.70 -20.18 40.14
CA VAL A 1039 1.53 -20.24 38.67
C VAL A 1039 0.10 -19.92 38.23
N GLY A 1040 -0.92 -20.35 39.00
CA GLY A 1040 -2.31 -20.02 38.72
C GLY A 1040 -2.59 -18.51 38.77
N LYS A 1041 -2.11 -17.81 39.82
CA LYS A 1041 -2.20 -16.34 39.91
C LYS A 1041 -1.49 -15.64 38.77
N ILE A 1042 -0.33 -16.17 38.36
CA ILE A 1042 0.43 -15.65 37.22
C ILE A 1042 -0.35 -15.77 35.91
N GLU A 1043 -1.03 -16.90 35.66
CA GLU A 1043 -1.85 -17.09 34.46
C GLU A 1043 -3.11 -16.23 34.45
N GLU A 1044 -3.76 -16.05 35.59
CA GLU A 1044 -4.93 -15.18 35.69
C GLU A 1044 -4.57 -13.73 35.32
N LEU A 1045 -3.40 -13.26 35.77
CA LEU A 1045 -2.86 -11.97 35.39
C LEU A 1045 -2.54 -11.91 33.88
N LEU A 1046 -1.97 -12.97 33.30
CA LEU A 1046 -1.76 -13.05 31.85
C LEU A 1046 -3.07 -12.98 31.06
N GLN A 1047 -4.13 -13.66 31.53
CA GLN A 1047 -5.44 -13.67 30.88
C GLN A 1047 -6.17 -12.33 30.98
N LYS A 1048 -6.02 -11.62 32.11
CA LYS A 1048 -6.53 -10.24 32.31
C LYS A 1048 -5.76 -9.19 31.48
N GLY A 1049 -4.75 -9.60 30.71
CA GLY A 1049 -4.01 -8.72 29.80
C GLY A 1049 -2.79 -8.05 30.42
N PHE A 1050 -2.36 -8.48 31.62
CA PHE A 1050 -1.11 -7.99 32.19
C PHE A 1050 0.09 -8.60 31.44
N ALA A 1051 1.03 -7.75 31.05
CA ALA A 1051 2.22 -8.19 30.33
C ALA A 1051 3.05 -9.18 31.16
N ALA A 1052 3.41 -10.31 30.56
CA ALA A 1052 4.25 -11.35 31.16
C ALA A 1052 5.55 -10.81 31.74
N ASP A 1053 6.17 -9.84 31.07
CA ASP A 1053 7.40 -9.19 31.53
C ASP A 1053 7.18 -8.37 32.81
N ARG A 1054 6.01 -7.75 32.98
CA ARG A 1054 5.65 -7.04 34.22
C ARG A 1054 5.39 -8.01 35.36
N ILE A 1055 4.69 -9.12 35.10
CA ILE A 1055 4.46 -10.18 36.10
C ILE A 1055 5.80 -10.83 36.49
N ALA A 1056 6.68 -11.12 35.53
CA ALA A 1056 8.01 -11.68 35.76
C ALA A 1056 8.94 -10.71 36.51
N ALA A 1057 8.90 -9.41 36.17
CA ALA A 1057 9.66 -8.38 36.88
C ALA A 1057 9.16 -8.20 38.32
N ALA A 1058 7.84 -8.22 38.53
CA ALA A 1058 7.25 -8.18 39.86
C ALA A 1058 7.59 -9.45 40.69
N VAL A 1059 7.56 -10.63 40.06
CA VAL A 1059 8.04 -11.90 40.65
C VAL A 1059 9.54 -11.86 40.97
N THR A 1060 10.35 -11.13 40.20
CA THR A 1060 11.80 -11.01 40.45
C THR A 1060 12.11 -9.99 41.56
N ASN A 1061 11.37 -8.88 41.59
CA ASN A 1061 11.56 -7.78 42.54
C ASN A 1061 10.98 -8.11 43.92
N ASP A 1062 9.79 -8.71 43.96
CA ASP A 1062 9.17 -9.21 45.18
C ASP A 1062 8.56 -10.60 44.95
N PRO A 1063 9.41 -11.66 44.96
CA PRO A 1063 8.92 -13.02 44.81
C PRO A 1063 8.00 -13.45 45.96
N ALA A 1064 8.03 -12.77 47.12
CA ALA A 1064 7.17 -13.11 48.25
C ALA A 1064 5.69 -12.70 48.04
N ALA A 1065 5.43 -11.69 47.20
CA ALA A 1065 4.09 -11.23 46.85
C ALA A 1065 3.25 -12.30 46.11
N TYR A 1066 3.91 -13.27 45.48
CA TYR A 1066 3.28 -14.33 44.69
C TYR A 1066 3.17 -15.66 45.45
N GLY A 1067 3.81 -15.76 46.62
CA GLY A 1067 3.78 -16.91 47.50
C GLY A 1067 4.94 -16.89 48.51
N ALA A 1068 4.82 -17.62 49.62
CA ALA A 1068 5.88 -17.69 50.62
C ALA A 1068 7.14 -18.40 50.08
N LEU A 1069 8.31 -17.79 50.30
CA LEU A 1069 9.60 -18.26 49.77
C LEU A 1069 10.24 -19.35 50.62
N ARG A 1070 11.07 -20.18 49.99
CA ARG A 1070 11.86 -21.24 50.65
C ARG A 1070 13.15 -20.67 51.30
N GLY A 1071 13.49 -21.11 52.53
CA GLY A 1071 14.69 -20.70 53.31
C GLY A 1071 14.56 -19.45 54.22
N SER A 1072 15.62 -19.08 54.99
CA SER A 1072 15.69 -17.93 55.93
C SER A 1072 16.68 -16.84 55.47
N GLY A 1073 16.32 -15.55 55.66
CA GLY A 1073 17.15 -14.38 55.25
C GLY A 1073 17.78 -13.60 56.41
N ARG A 1074 17.70 -14.10 57.65
CA ARG A 1074 18.24 -13.42 58.85
C ARG A 1074 19.76 -13.43 58.86
N LEU A 1075 20.37 -12.36 59.39
CA LEU A 1075 21.82 -12.12 59.31
C LEU A 1075 22.66 -13.19 60.03
N MET A 1076 22.14 -13.75 61.13
CA MET A 1076 22.75 -14.86 61.89
C MET A 1076 22.65 -16.22 61.16
N ASP A 1077 21.67 -16.40 60.28
CA ASP A 1077 21.39 -17.68 59.59
C ASP A 1077 22.12 -17.80 58.24
N ARG A 1078 22.82 -16.75 57.80
CA ARG A 1078 23.44 -16.66 56.47
C ARG A 1078 24.51 -17.73 56.24
N MET A 1079 25.07 -18.31 57.30
CA MET A 1079 26.08 -19.37 57.27
C MET A 1079 25.46 -20.79 57.39
N LEU A 1080 24.15 -20.92 57.63
CA LEU A 1080 23.45 -22.21 57.82
C LEU A 1080 22.79 -22.74 56.53
N ALA A 1081 22.34 -24.00 56.55
CA ALA A 1081 21.68 -24.66 55.41
C ALA A 1081 20.40 -23.91 54.95
N SER A 1082 19.64 -23.34 55.89
CA SER A 1082 18.45 -22.53 55.61
C SER A 1082 18.78 -21.21 54.90
N GLY A 1083 19.96 -20.63 55.15
CA GLY A 1083 20.50 -19.51 54.41
C GLY A 1083 20.94 -19.90 52.99
N ARG A 1084 21.46 -21.14 52.82
CA ARG A 1084 21.80 -21.69 51.49
C ARG A 1084 20.57 -21.95 50.63
N GLU A 1085 19.50 -22.53 51.19
CA GLU A 1085 18.24 -22.72 50.46
C GLU A 1085 17.59 -21.38 50.06
N ARG A 1086 17.66 -20.36 50.93
CA ARG A 1086 17.17 -19.02 50.59
C ARG A 1086 17.99 -18.43 49.45
N LYS A 1087 19.30 -18.61 49.50
CA LYS A 1087 20.22 -18.18 48.44
C LYS A 1087 19.93 -18.91 47.14
N GLU A 1088 19.57 -20.19 47.19
CA GLU A 1088 19.23 -21.01 46.03
C GLU A 1088 17.86 -20.65 45.45
N ALA A 1089 16.82 -20.52 46.28
CA ALA A 1089 15.51 -20.03 45.85
C ALA A 1089 15.63 -18.66 45.15
N MET A 1090 16.39 -17.73 45.73
CA MET A 1090 16.63 -16.42 45.12
C MET A 1090 17.49 -16.51 43.84
N ARG A 1091 18.34 -17.54 43.70
CA ARG A 1091 19.08 -17.79 42.45
C ARG A 1091 18.21 -18.42 41.36
N THR A 1092 17.15 -19.15 41.73
CA THR A 1092 16.19 -19.76 40.78
C THR A 1092 15.06 -18.80 40.39
N VAL A 1093 14.78 -17.74 41.17
CA VAL A 1093 13.79 -16.69 40.82
C VAL A 1093 13.98 -16.13 39.40
N PRO A 1094 15.20 -15.79 38.95
CA PRO A 1094 15.45 -15.43 37.55
C PRO A 1094 15.06 -16.51 36.54
N GLU A 1095 15.20 -17.79 36.87
CA GLU A 1095 14.80 -18.91 36.00
C GLU A 1095 13.27 -19.00 35.91
N ALA A 1096 12.52 -18.95 37.02
CA ALA A 1096 11.05 -18.93 36.94
C ALA A 1096 10.54 -17.68 36.21
N ALA A 1097 11.16 -16.52 36.41
CA ALA A 1097 10.85 -15.31 35.66
C ALA A 1097 11.10 -15.50 34.15
N ALA A 1098 12.18 -16.19 33.76
CA ALA A 1098 12.42 -16.53 32.35
C ALA A 1098 11.39 -17.52 31.79
N ARG A 1099 11.01 -18.55 32.56
CA ARG A 1099 9.94 -19.50 32.17
C ARG A 1099 8.58 -18.82 32.05
N LEU A 1100 8.29 -17.82 32.87
CA LEU A 1100 7.07 -17.02 32.85
C LEU A 1100 7.01 -16.13 31.60
N ARG A 1101 8.13 -15.47 31.25
CA ARG A 1101 8.25 -14.72 30.00
C ARG A 1101 8.11 -15.61 28.77
N ALA A 1102 8.66 -16.83 28.81
CA ALA A 1102 8.45 -17.82 27.77
C ALA A 1102 6.98 -18.26 27.67
N LEU A 1103 6.30 -18.51 28.79
CA LEU A 1103 4.87 -18.84 28.81
C LEU A 1103 4.01 -17.69 28.24
N GLY A 1104 4.25 -16.46 28.69
CA GLY A 1104 3.46 -15.30 28.26
C GLY A 1104 3.76 -14.81 26.84
N SER A 1105 5.01 -14.89 26.37
CA SER A 1105 5.32 -14.65 24.94
C SER A 1105 4.70 -15.72 24.05
N THR A 1106 4.70 -16.98 24.49
CA THR A 1106 4.00 -18.07 23.77
C THR A 1106 2.49 -17.81 23.75
N TYR A 1107 1.90 -17.40 24.87
CA TYR A 1107 0.47 -17.04 24.94
C TYR A 1107 0.10 -15.93 23.96
N VAL A 1108 0.85 -14.82 23.93
CA VAL A 1108 0.57 -13.68 23.05
C VAL A 1108 0.77 -14.05 21.59
N ASN A 1109 1.86 -14.74 21.24
CA ASN A 1109 2.13 -15.15 19.87
C ASN A 1109 1.06 -16.13 19.35
N VAL A 1110 0.68 -17.11 20.17
CA VAL A 1110 -0.38 -18.06 19.82
C VAL A 1110 -1.73 -17.35 19.77
N LEU A 1111 -2.05 -16.48 20.72
CA LEU A 1111 -3.30 -15.69 20.73
C LEU A 1111 -3.43 -14.82 19.48
N ASP A 1112 -2.38 -14.10 19.10
CA ASP A 1112 -2.38 -13.26 17.90
C ASP A 1112 -2.41 -14.08 16.60
N ALA A 1113 -1.77 -15.26 16.60
CA ALA A 1113 -1.89 -16.20 15.49
C ALA A 1113 -3.33 -16.71 15.36
N GLU A 1114 -3.94 -17.17 16.45
CA GLU A 1114 -5.33 -17.64 16.50
C GLU A 1114 -6.31 -16.53 16.15
N ARG A 1115 -6.11 -15.27 16.59
CA ARG A 1115 -6.94 -14.12 16.17
C ARG A 1115 -6.91 -13.92 14.66
N LYS A 1116 -5.73 -13.99 14.04
CA LYS A 1116 -5.56 -13.84 12.59
C LYS A 1116 -6.18 -15.01 11.83
N VAL A 1117 -5.99 -16.24 12.33
CA VAL A 1117 -6.60 -17.45 11.77
C VAL A 1117 -8.13 -17.34 11.83
N ILE A 1118 -8.71 -17.04 13.00
CA ILE A 1118 -10.16 -16.90 13.18
C ILE A 1118 -10.71 -15.74 12.34
N THR A 1119 -10.02 -14.59 12.28
CA THR A 1119 -10.47 -13.46 11.43
C THR A 1119 -10.46 -13.83 9.96
N GLY A 1120 -9.43 -14.52 9.49
CA GLY A 1120 -9.35 -15.01 8.11
C GLY A 1120 -10.41 -16.08 7.79
N GLU A 1121 -10.65 -17.01 8.74
CA GLU A 1121 -11.73 -17.99 8.66
C GLU A 1121 -13.09 -17.29 8.52
N ARG A 1122 -13.37 -16.29 9.36
CA ARG A 1122 -14.63 -15.52 9.37
C ARG A 1122 -14.83 -14.63 8.15
N GLN A 1123 -13.79 -13.94 7.68
CA GLN A 1123 -13.84 -13.13 6.45
C GLN A 1123 -14.14 -14.00 5.23
N ARG A 1124 -13.55 -15.19 5.16
CA ARG A 1124 -13.83 -16.14 4.10
C ARG A 1124 -15.25 -16.70 4.18
N MET A 1125 -15.77 -16.92 5.38
CA MET A 1125 -17.17 -17.32 5.57
C MET A 1125 -18.18 -16.26 5.12
N ALA A 1126 -17.79 -14.98 5.01
CA ALA A 1126 -18.63 -13.91 4.47
C ALA A 1126 -18.83 -13.97 2.95
N VAL A 1127 -18.10 -14.85 2.25
CA VAL A 1127 -18.32 -15.12 0.82
C VAL A 1127 -19.45 -16.13 0.68
N ALA A 1128 -20.57 -15.72 0.07
CA ALA A 1128 -21.63 -16.65 -0.30
C ALA A 1128 -21.18 -17.49 -1.50
N ILE A 1129 -21.47 -18.80 -1.47
CA ILE A 1129 -21.38 -19.66 -2.65
C ILE A 1129 -22.75 -19.61 -3.35
N PRO A 1130 -22.83 -19.04 -4.56
CA PRO A 1130 -24.07 -18.97 -5.33
C PRO A 1130 -24.69 -20.36 -5.51
N GLY A 1131 -26.01 -20.42 -5.67
CA GLY A 1131 -26.67 -21.66 -6.03
C GLY A 1131 -26.55 -21.94 -7.52
N LEU A 1132 -26.83 -23.19 -7.89
CA LEU A 1132 -26.96 -23.59 -9.28
C LEU A 1132 -28.45 -23.68 -9.63
N SER A 1133 -28.79 -23.32 -10.86
CA SER A 1133 -30.09 -23.64 -11.43
C SER A 1133 -30.32 -25.16 -11.45
N ARG A 1134 -31.58 -25.60 -11.49
CA ARG A 1134 -31.93 -27.03 -11.50
C ARG A 1134 -31.27 -27.78 -12.67
N ALA A 1135 -31.20 -27.15 -13.84
CA ALA A 1135 -30.53 -27.69 -15.02
C ALA A 1135 -29.00 -27.82 -14.81
N ALA A 1136 -28.37 -26.80 -14.24
CA ALA A 1136 -26.94 -26.84 -13.90
C ALA A 1136 -26.62 -27.90 -12.83
N ASP A 1137 -27.53 -28.10 -11.88
CA ASP A 1137 -27.39 -29.09 -10.81
C ASP A 1137 -27.51 -30.54 -11.32
N GLU A 1138 -28.46 -30.82 -12.22
CA GLU A 1138 -28.63 -32.13 -12.88
C GLU A 1138 -27.39 -32.51 -13.71
N VAL A 1139 -26.83 -31.55 -14.47
CA VAL A 1139 -25.58 -31.74 -15.22
C VAL A 1139 -24.42 -32.03 -14.29
N LEU A 1140 -24.35 -31.34 -13.14
CA LEU A 1140 -23.30 -31.58 -12.15
C LEU A 1140 -23.40 -32.99 -11.53
N VAL A 1141 -24.60 -33.48 -11.25
CA VAL A 1141 -24.85 -34.85 -10.77
C VAL A 1141 -24.44 -35.88 -11.82
N GLN A 1142 -24.75 -35.64 -13.10
CA GLN A 1142 -24.34 -36.52 -14.20
C GLN A 1142 -22.81 -36.59 -14.33
N ARG A 1143 -22.12 -35.45 -14.22
CA ARG A 1143 -20.66 -35.38 -14.23
C ARG A 1143 -20.04 -36.07 -13.01
N LEU A 1144 -20.65 -35.97 -11.83
CA LEU A 1144 -20.22 -36.69 -10.62
C LEU A 1144 -20.38 -38.21 -10.77
N ALA A 1145 -21.47 -38.68 -11.39
CA ALA A 1145 -21.67 -40.11 -11.66
C ALA A 1145 -20.62 -40.66 -12.65
N GLN A 1146 -20.30 -39.89 -13.70
CA GLN A 1146 -19.22 -40.22 -14.64
C GLN A 1146 -17.84 -40.21 -13.97
N ALA A 1147 -17.59 -39.25 -13.08
CA ALA A 1147 -16.34 -39.16 -12.32
C ALA A 1147 -16.10 -40.41 -11.45
N ARG A 1148 -17.16 -40.90 -10.78
CA ARG A 1148 -17.11 -42.11 -9.95
C ARG A 1148 -16.92 -43.40 -10.77
N ALA A 1149 -17.45 -43.45 -11.99
CA ALA A 1149 -17.30 -44.61 -12.87
C ALA A 1149 -15.88 -44.78 -13.47
N ASN A 1150 -15.15 -43.68 -13.71
CA ASN A 1150 -13.89 -43.70 -14.47
C ASN A 1150 -12.60 -43.82 -13.64
N GLY A 1151 -12.70 -44.00 -12.32
CA GLY A 1151 -11.67 -44.60 -11.44
C GLY A 1151 -10.29 -43.95 -11.27
N ARG A 1152 -9.74 -43.20 -12.22
CA ARG A 1152 -8.42 -42.50 -12.12
C ARG A 1152 -8.08 -41.57 -13.29
N LYS A 1153 -8.84 -41.58 -14.40
CA LYS A 1153 -8.70 -40.58 -15.48
C LYS A 1153 -10.05 -39.95 -15.76
N LEU A 1154 -10.27 -38.76 -15.22
CA LEU A 1154 -11.41 -37.90 -15.55
C LEU A 1154 -11.18 -37.29 -16.96
N ASN A 1155 -11.13 -38.12 -18.01
CA ASN A 1155 -11.40 -37.65 -19.36
C ASN A 1155 -12.91 -37.45 -19.43
N THR A 1156 -13.37 -36.27 -19.03
CA THR A 1156 -14.78 -35.89 -19.20
C THR A 1156 -14.99 -35.67 -20.70
N SER A 1157 -15.62 -36.66 -21.33
CA SER A 1157 -16.07 -36.57 -22.72
C SER A 1157 -16.99 -35.35 -22.89
N ALA A 1158 -16.41 -34.29 -23.46
CA ALA A 1158 -16.78 -33.58 -24.69
C ALA A 1158 -18.27 -33.56 -25.08
N ALA A 1159 -19.11 -33.03 -24.19
CA ALA A 1159 -20.32 -32.33 -24.60
C ALA A 1159 -20.19 -30.90 -24.04
N PRO A 1160 -20.15 -29.86 -24.90
CA PRO A 1160 -20.01 -28.49 -24.43
C PRO A 1160 -21.17 -28.13 -23.52
N LEU A 1161 -20.89 -27.57 -22.34
CA LEU A 1161 -21.94 -27.08 -21.45
C LEU A 1161 -22.71 -25.96 -22.14
N ASP A 1162 -24.01 -25.88 -21.87
CA ASP A 1162 -24.81 -24.73 -22.27
C ASP A 1162 -24.18 -23.43 -21.71
N ALA A 1163 -24.18 -22.36 -22.50
CA ALA A 1163 -23.47 -21.13 -22.16
C ALA A 1163 -23.93 -20.52 -20.82
N ASN A 1164 -25.21 -20.69 -20.47
CA ASN A 1164 -25.74 -20.24 -19.19
C ASN A 1164 -25.23 -21.10 -18.02
N ILE A 1165 -25.17 -22.43 -18.20
CA ILE A 1165 -24.64 -23.37 -17.18
C ILE A 1165 -23.14 -23.15 -16.96
N ARG A 1166 -22.38 -22.88 -18.03
CA ARG A 1166 -20.94 -22.56 -17.95
C ARG A 1166 -20.68 -21.32 -17.11
N ARG A 1167 -21.48 -20.26 -17.30
CA ARG A 1167 -21.37 -19.02 -16.51
C ARG A 1167 -21.69 -19.28 -15.03
N GLU A 1168 -22.76 -20.02 -14.73
CA GLU A 1168 -23.10 -20.41 -13.35
C GLU A 1168 -21.99 -21.22 -12.67
N PHE A 1169 -21.42 -22.21 -13.37
CA PHE A 1169 -20.30 -23.00 -12.84
C PHE A 1169 -19.06 -22.14 -12.60
N ALA A 1170 -18.73 -21.21 -13.50
CA ALA A 1170 -17.59 -20.31 -13.34
C ALA A 1170 -17.76 -19.36 -12.14
N ASP A 1171 -18.97 -18.85 -11.92
CA ASP A 1171 -19.28 -17.97 -10.79
C ASP A 1171 -19.23 -18.72 -9.45
N VAL A 1172 -19.77 -19.94 -9.40
CA VAL A 1172 -19.64 -20.82 -8.23
C VAL A 1172 -18.17 -21.20 -7.98
N SER A 1173 -17.41 -21.56 -9.01
CA SER A 1173 -15.99 -21.87 -8.87
C SER A 1173 -15.19 -20.68 -8.33
N ARG A 1174 -15.48 -19.46 -8.80
CA ARG A 1174 -14.84 -18.23 -8.32
C ARG A 1174 -15.18 -17.96 -6.85
N ALA A 1175 -16.43 -18.15 -6.46
CA ALA A 1175 -16.86 -18.00 -5.07
C ALA A 1175 -16.22 -19.07 -4.16
N LEU A 1176 -16.08 -20.32 -4.63
CA LEU A 1176 -15.41 -21.40 -3.90
C LEU A 1176 -13.92 -21.10 -3.68
N ASP A 1177 -13.22 -20.55 -4.68
CA ASP A 1177 -11.83 -20.15 -4.54
C ASP A 1177 -11.67 -18.95 -3.57
N GLN A 1178 -12.62 -18.03 -3.58
CA GLN A 1178 -12.63 -16.88 -2.65
C GLN A 1178 -12.89 -17.34 -1.20
N ARG A 1179 -13.79 -18.31 -0.98
CA ARG A 1179 -14.15 -18.81 0.35
C ARG A 1179 -13.15 -19.83 0.91
N PHE A 1180 -12.76 -20.82 0.12
CA PHE A 1180 -11.91 -21.91 0.59
C PHE A 1180 -10.45 -21.72 0.23
N GLY A 1181 -10.11 -20.77 -0.63
CA GLY A 1181 -8.77 -20.58 -1.17
C GLY A 1181 -8.61 -21.32 -2.51
N PRO A 1182 -7.67 -20.88 -3.38
CA PRO A 1182 -7.55 -21.39 -4.74
C PRO A 1182 -7.33 -22.91 -4.76
N ASN A 1183 -8.23 -23.64 -5.41
CA ASN A 1183 -8.18 -25.10 -5.57
C ASN A 1183 -8.13 -25.90 -4.25
N ALA A 1184 -8.50 -25.31 -3.11
CA ALA A 1184 -8.39 -25.99 -1.81
C ALA A 1184 -9.27 -27.26 -1.70
N LEU A 1185 -10.42 -27.25 -2.36
CA LEU A 1185 -11.31 -28.41 -2.50
C LEU A 1185 -10.72 -29.52 -3.38
N ILE A 1186 -10.00 -29.14 -4.45
CA ILE A 1186 -9.33 -30.10 -5.33
C ILE A 1186 -8.16 -30.77 -4.61
N ARG A 1187 -7.38 -30.00 -3.82
CA ARG A 1187 -6.22 -30.47 -3.05
C ARG A 1187 -6.57 -31.30 -1.80
N GLY A 1188 -7.79 -31.22 -1.29
CA GLY A 1188 -8.22 -31.99 -0.12
C GLY A 1188 -7.62 -31.50 1.20
N GLU A 1189 -7.54 -30.19 1.42
CA GLU A 1189 -7.02 -29.62 2.67
C GLU A 1189 -7.89 -30.00 3.89
N GLU A 1190 -7.30 -30.54 4.97
CA GLU A 1190 -8.04 -30.91 6.21
C GLU A 1190 -8.70 -29.71 6.92
N ALA A 1191 -8.16 -28.50 6.73
CA ALA A 1191 -8.62 -27.28 7.38
C ALA A 1191 -9.87 -26.63 6.75
N LEU A 1192 -10.49 -27.27 5.74
CA LEU A 1192 -11.67 -26.72 5.06
C LEU A 1192 -12.86 -26.54 6.01
N ILE A 1193 -13.01 -27.43 7.00
CA ILE A 1193 -14.12 -27.41 7.95
C ILE A 1193 -14.08 -26.20 8.91
N ASN A 1194 -12.91 -25.60 9.09
CA ASN A 1194 -12.73 -24.38 9.88
C ASN A 1194 -13.16 -23.12 9.11
N ARG A 1195 -13.38 -23.22 7.79
CA ARG A 1195 -13.93 -22.16 6.91
C ARG A 1195 -15.43 -22.36 6.64
N VAL A 1196 -16.04 -23.34 7.32
CA VAL A 1196 -17.48 -23.59 7.32
C VAL A 1196 -17.99 -23.49 8.76
N PRO A 1197 -18.91 -22.56 9.06
CA PRO A 1197 -19.40 -22.44 10.41
C PRO A 1197 -20.23 -23.69 10.78
N PRO A 1198 -20.37 -24.04 12.07
CA PRO A 1198 -20.91 -25.32 12.51
C PRO A 1198 -22.23 -25.73 11.84
N ALA A 1199 -23.18 -24.80 11.72
CA ALA A 1199 -24.49 -25.06 11.11
C ALA A 1199 -24.50 -25.38 9.59
N GLN A 1200 -23.40 -25.22 8.82
CA GLN A 1200 -23.30 -25.62 7.40
C GLN A 1200 -22.40 -26.85 7.23
N ARG A 1201 -21.75 -27.37 8.28
CA ARG A 1201 -20.69 -28.37 8.11
C ARG A 1201 -21.20 -29.67 7.50
N GLU A 1202 -22.37 -30.13 7.94
CA GLU A 1202 -23.01 -31.32 7.35
C GLU A 1202 -23.43 -31.09 5.90
N ALA A 1203 -24.05 -29.94 5.60
CA ALA A 1203 -24.43 -29.57 4.24
C ALA A 1203 -23.21 -29.47 3.31
N PHE A 1204 -22.11 -28.87 3.79
CA PHE A 1204 -20.86 -28.78 3.05
C PHE A 1204 -20.24 -30.16 2.81
N ALA A 1205 -20.19 -31.02 3.83
CA ALA A 1205 -19.65 -32.38 3.69
C ALA A 1205 -20.42 -33.19 2.64
N ALA A 1206 -21.75 -33.07 2.61
CA ALA A 1206 -22.60 -33.72 1.61
C ALA A 1206 -22.35 -33.20 0.18
N MET A 1207 -22.02 -31.91 0.02
CA MET A 1207 -21.78 -31.27 -1.28
C MET A 1207 -20.30 -31.26 -1.71
N GLN A 1208 -19.36 -31.62 -0.83
CA GLN A 1208 -17.93 -31.39 -1.05
C GLN A 1208 -17.40 -32.07 -2.31
N GLU A 1209 -17.77 -33.34 -2.55
CA GLU A 1209 -17.39 -34.05 -3.78
C GLU A 1209 -17.99 -33.41 -5.02
N LYS A 1210 -19.26 -32.98 -4.92
CA LYS A 1210 -19.98 -32.31 -6.02
C LYS A 1210 -19.30 -31.00 -6.41
N LEU A 1211 -18.95 -30.17 -5.44
CA LEU A 1211 -18.25 -28.89 -5.65
C LEU A 1211 -16.82 -29.09 -6.19
N LYS A 1212 -16.14 -30.17 -5.78
CA LYS A 1212 -14.83 -30.55 -6.33
C LYS A 1212 -14.91 -30.88 -7.81
N VAL A 1213 -15.91 -31.66 -8.24
CA VAL A 1213 -16.14 -31.98 -9.66
C VAL A 1213 -16.50 -30.73 -10.46
N LEU A 1214 -17.29 -29.81 -9.89
CA LEU A 1214 -17.61 -28.52 -10.53
C LEU A 1214 -16.35 -27.71 -10.82
N GLN A 1215 -15.47 -27.50 -9.83
CA GLN A 1215 -14.23 -26.75 -10.05
C GLN A 1215 -13.33 -27.42 -11.09
N GLN A 1216 -13.23 -28.76 -11.09
CA GLN A 1216 -12.47 -29.49 -12.11
C GLN A 1216 -13.05 -29.28 -13.51
N THR A 1217 -14.38 -29.26 -13.64
CA THR A 1217 -15.08 -29.05 -14.92
C THR A 1217 -14.84 -27.65 -15.47
N VAL A 1218 -14.93 -26.61 -14.63
CA VAL A 1218 -14.66 -25.21 -15.04
C VAL A 1218 -13.22 -25.04 -15.51
N ARG A 1219 -12.25 -25.66 -14.81
CA ARG A 1219 -10.84 -25.58 -15.23
C ARG A 1219 -10.63 -26.23 -16.59
N HIS A 1220 -11.24 -27.38 -16.81
CA HIS A 1220 -11.17 -28.09 -18.08
C HIS A 1220 -11.81 -27.29 -19.23
N GLU A 1221 -13.00 -26.70 -19.04
CA GLU A 1221 -13.63 -25.88 -20.08
C GLU A 1221 -12.85 -24.60 -20.36
N SER A 1222 -12.33 -23.93 -19.33
CA SER A 1222 -11.50 -22.74 -19.52
C SER A 1222 -10.23 -23.07 -20.32
N SER A 1223 -9.64 -24.26 -20.14
CA SER A 1223 -8.52 -24.68 -20.99
C SER A 1223 -8.95 -24.98 -22.43
N GLU A 1224 -10.12 -25.59 -22.63
CA GLU A 1224 -10.65 -25.90 -23.97
C GLU A 1224 -11.08 -24.64 -24.74
N GLU A 1225 -11.69 -23.64 -24.10
CA GLU A 1225 -12.00 -22.34 -24.72
C GLU A 1225 -10.73 -21.61 -25.14
N ILE A 1226 -9.69 -21.62 -24.30
CA ILE A 1226 -8.38 -21.05 -24.65
C ILE A 1226 -7.79 -21.77 -25.87
N ILE A 1227 -8.02 -23.08 -26.02
CA ILE A 1227 -7.57 -23.86 -27.18
C ILE A 1227 -8.44 -23.58 -28.42
N ALA A 1228 -9.76 -23.45 -28.27
CA ALA A 1228 -10.70 -23.16 -29.36
C ALA A 1228 -10.56 -21.72 -29.89
N GLU A 1229 -10.31 -20.74 -29.01
CA GLU A 1229 -10.07 -19.35 -29.39
C GLU A 1229 -8.77 -19.21 -30.19
N ARG A 1230 -7.74 -19.98 -29.84
CA ARG A 1230 -6.51 -20.10 -30.66
C ARG A 1230 -6.81 -20.68 -32.04
N ARG A 1231 -7.60 -21.76 -32.13
CA ARG A 1231 -8.04 -22.34 -33.41
C ARG A 1231 -8.88 -21.37 -34.25
N HIS A 1232 -9.76 -20.57 -33.64
CA HIS A 1232 -10.60 -19.62 -34.35
C HIS A 1232 -9.82 -18.38 -34.86
N ARG A 1233 -8.77 -17.97 -34.14
CA ARG A 1233 -7.80 -16.96 -34.61
C ARG A 1233 -6.94 -17.50 -35.76
N ALA A 1234 -6.65 -18.80 -35.78
CA ALA A 1234 -5.99 -19.46 -36.90
C ALA A 1234 -6.90 -19.53 -38.14
N VAL A 1235 -8.18 -19.90 -38.00
CA VAL A 1235 -9.14 -19.99 -39.14
C VAL A 1235 -9.54 -18.62 -39.69
N SER A 1236 -9.67 -17.58 -38.86
CA SER A 1236 -9.98 -16.22 -39.32
C SER A 1236 -8.85 -15.54 -40.09
N ARG A 1237 -7.58 -15.93 -39.89
CA ARG A 1237 -6.47 -15.57 -40.79
C ARG A 1237 -6.65 -16.15 -42.21
N GLY A 1238 -7.30 -17.31 -42.34
CA GLY A 1238 -7.45 -18.02 -43.61
C GLY A 1238 -8.55 -17.50 -44.54
N ARG A 1239 -9.56 -16.76 -44.02
CA ARG A 1239 -10.70 -16.28 -44.81
C ARG A 1239 -10.61 -14.83 -45.30
N GLY A 1240 -9.54 -14.09 -44.96
CA GLY A 1240 -9.30 -12.72 -45.44
C GLY A 1240 -8.56 -12.63 -46.78
N ILE A 1241 -8.20 -13.76 -47.39
CA ILE A 1241 -7.54 -13.82 -48.70
C ILE A 1241 -8.58 -14.33 -49.69
N GLY A 1242 -9.36 -13.42 -50.28
CA GLY A 1242 -10.30 -13.73 -51.35
C GLY A 1242 -11.61 -12.96 -51.28
N LEU A 1243 -11.57 -11.64 -51.49
CA LEU A 1243 -12.49 -10.83 -52.31
C LEU A 1243 -11.98 -9.39 -52.41
#